data_AF-A0A812ZN01-F1
#
_entry.id   AF-A0A812ZN01-F1
#
_cell.length_a   1.000
_cell.length_b   1.000
_cell.length_c   1.000
_cell.angle_alpha   90.00
_cell.angle_beta   90.00
_cell.angle_gamma   90.00
#
_symmetry.space_group_name_H-M   'P 1'
#
loop_
_entity.id
_entity.type
_entity.pdbx_description
1 polymer ?
#
loop_
_entity_poly.entity_id
_entity_poly.type
_entity_poly.pdbx_seq_one_letter_code
_entity_poly.pdbx_strand_id
1 'polypeptide(L)'
;MIELEDGTIAPDRVSADQRWLRHFSEIEDGGPVQVADHIRACLDRQAGHDLECLQLMQRDVPSLLDVEKGLRSSKSDRAIGNDGVPPDVLHLQASGLSKEIYKIFLKVAMRLQEPLAWKGGSLHSLWKGKGSQTSCSSYRAILVSSSTGKAIHSVFRGKCAPLLDTACTTMQVGGRKGQPVQIATHAVRCFLSACARKKLSSALLFVDLREAFHRVVHPLVHGGPLNDHHVAGLVKELGLQPESVHRLHAYVKERSLIEEAGASSWTASMMREFQTDAWFTLGASPDIAAVRGGTRPGDSLADIVFTFLFAEVSHRIRAAFQQADIQVQIPWKPQWLCSSEAVGIDDAGTASPVDVTWMDDLSVLIQAKSPASLIEKLKIAATTTVDQCLQAILLPNLRAGKTEAIVSFHGAGTKTIGSELFRGDCPTLALESQLWPDARLRLVASYKHLGGIVHAGGNLKAELKARIGSAWAAFAKHRKKIFHSPVVHPKEKAVLFSSLVASTLYYGSGTWSGIPPSGIGRIQHCLVSMARGMLRPRFNFEEACHLGHLYVLAHARIPTALTSLHTERLRHLKATVIKASDELWALLHYEVTWLQDVQESLQWFRGQHAVSQSCLPQWGSWEGVVAFIKAFPNRWKAAVNKACSTAMLQELWQAEVRQFHGLAYRSFVSAGATDGSKVLLPAVRACGPEFLWDYTPAIDEAYQPDLSILAALEDCFCHDELQHTSWHGLLEHVRQIFSQVCLQQTRLRATATQWANQVEEALAADESISIQWASLHRRLARILPQVDFVAWLGVEGSAAVQATSTFRDAELLLPWLELDAVQFEVPSPIKSFKSIEPSLCRLRLFSDLVRGVFLMWRFGVPAGIAIPKISCNAVEVVRKLAGSFRRRQKLYITMVLPMALLRTAQNQPMMVELKNGETYSGVLASCDGFMNLHMRDIVCTSRDGERFWKIPECYVRGNSIKYLRLPDEVIDMVKDEPQRSVSSSRLVVVADVAAKARAAAAVVEGRLRARGRSAKGVAATRPERRHADEQHRQAMAYREDHWCHRLWTLAGSNISGACVLEICAALRTCLTTLSSCL
;
A
#
# COMPACT_ATOMS: atom_id res chain seq x y z
N MET A 1 -27.08 -16.82 24.83
CA MET A 1 -27.72 -16.11 25.95
C MET A 1 -28.00 -14.70 25.49
N ILE A 2 -29.27 -14.35 25.34
CA ILE A 2 -29.74 -13.04 24.88
C ILE A 2 -30.78 -12.53 25.86
N GLU A 3 -30.75 -11.24 26.14
CA GLU A 3 -31.66 -10.58 27.07
C GLU A 3 -33.02 -10.31 26.38
N LEU A 4 -34.10 -10.76 27.02
CA LEU A 4 -35.48 -10.49 26.66
C LEU A 4 -35.88 -9.07 27.06
N GLU A 5 -37.05 -8.60 26.63
CA GLU A 5 -37.54 -7.24 26.92
C GLU A 5 -37.79 -6.98 28.41
N ASP A 6 -38.05 -8.04 29.18
CA ASP A 6 -38.25 -8.00 30.63
C ASP A 6 -36.94 -8.02 31.43
N GLY A 7 -35.78 -8.01 30.75
CA GLY A 7 -34.45 -8.06 31.37
C GLY A 7 -33.98 -9.46 31.75
N THR A 8 -34.77 -10.50 31.52
CA THR A 8 -34.36 -11.90 31.76
C THR A 8 -33.54 -12.45 30.59
N ILE A 9 -32.77 -13.52 30.80
CA ILE A 9 -32.05 -14.19 29.71
C ILE A 9 -32.94 -15.26 29.09
N ALA A 10 -33.01 -15.24 27.75
CA ALA A 10 -33.74 -16.21 26.95
C ALA A 10 -33.38 -17.66 27.38
N PRO A 11 -34.37 -18.44 27.83
CA PRO A 11 -34.13 -19.77 28.40
C PRO A 11 -33.73 -20.81 27.35
N ASP A 12 -34.12 -20.59 26.09
CA ASP A 12 -33.89 -21.50 24.99
C ASP A 12 -33.58 -20.75 23.67
N ARG A 13 -33.24 -21.52 22.63
CA ARG A 13 -32.88 -20.96 21.31
C ARG A 13 -34.06 -20.36 20.57
N VAL A 14 -35.27 -20.90 20.73
CA VAL A 14 -36.48 -20.39 20.06
C VAL A 14 -36.84 -19.02 20.63
N SER A 15 -36.85 -18.89 21.96
CA SER A 15 -37.05 -17.62 22.66
C SER A 15 -36.02 -16.57 22.26
N ALA A 16 -34.75 -16.98 22.10
CA ALA A 16 -33.70 -16.08 21.61
C ALA A 16 -33.91 -15.68 20.13
N ASP A 17 -34.26 -16.63 19.26
CA ASP A 17 -34.51 -16.37 17.83
C ASP A 17 -35.74 -15.46 17.64
N GLN A 18 -36.80 -15.62 18.45
CA GLN A 18 -37.96 -14.73 18.47
C GLN A 18 -37.58 -13.30 18.91
N ARG A 19 -36.77 -13.19 19.97
CA ARG A 19 -36.26 -11.88 20.44
C ARG A 19 -35.45 -11.18 19.35
N TRP A 20 -34.60 -11.91 18.62
CA TRP A 20 -33.85 -11.39 17.48
C TRP A 20 -34.76 -10.97 16.33
N LEU A 21 -35.71 -11.82 15.97
CA LEU A 21 -36.65 -11.57 14.88
C LEU A 21 -37.43 -10.29 15.15
N ARG A 22 -37.98 -10.14 16.37
CA ARG A 22 -38.69 -8.94 16.81
C ARG A 22 -37.80 -7.70 16.81
N HIS A 23 -36.59 -7.80 17.36
CA HIS A 23 -35.66 -6.66 17.39
C HIS A 23 -35.33 -6.12 16.00
N PHE A 24 -35.00 -7.01 15.05
CA PHE A 24 -34.64 -6.58 13.71
C PHE A 24 -35.84 -6.22 12.85
N SER A 25 -37.00 -6.83 13.07
CA SER A 25 -38.22 -6.44 12.36
C SER A 25 -38.68 -5.05 12.79
N GLU A 26 -38.66 -4.74 14.09
CA GLU A 26 -39.04 -3.41 14.61
C GLU A 26 -38.19 -2.27 14.03
N ILE A 27 -36.89 -2.53 13.80
CA ILE A 27 -35.97 -1.55 13.18
C ILE A 27 -36.40 -1.18 11.75
N GLU A 28 -37.06 -2.09 11.02
CA GLU A 28 -37.48 -1.93 9.63
C GLU A 28 -39.02 -1.80 9.47
N ASP A 29 -39.70 -1.31 10.52
CA ASP A 29 -41.18 -1.23 10.64
C ASP A 29 -41.91 -2.54 10.29
N GLY A 30 -41.25 -3.65 10.57
CA GLY A 30 -41.69 -4.99 10.27
C GLY A 30 -42.26 -5.71 11.49
N GLY A 31 -42.78 -6.90 11.25
CA GLY A 31 -43.23 -7.79 12.30
C GLY A 31 -43.26 -9.25 11.83
N PRO A 32 -43.38 -10.20 12.77
CA PRO A 32 -43.61 -11.60 12.44
C PRO A 32 -44.94 -11.74 11.69
N VAL A 33 -44.92 -12.48 10.57
CA VAL A 33 -46.10 -12.77 9.74
C VAL A 33 -46.07 -14.24 9.34
N GLN A 34 -47.25 -14.85 9.22
CA GLN A 34 -47.37 -16.20 8.68
C GLN A 34 -47.01 -16.22 7.19
N VAL A 35 -46.23 -17.21 6.77
CA VAL A 35 -45.72 -17.33 5.39
C VAL A 35 -46.85 -17.31 4.36
N ALA A 36 -47.94 -18.03 4.64
CA ALA A 36 -49.09 -18.11 3.73
C ALA A 36 -49.78 -16.75 3.53
N ASP A 37 -49.92 -15.96 4.60
CA ASP A 37 -50.57 -14.65 4.54
C ASP A 37 -49.69 -13.63 3.81
N HIS A 38 -48.38 -13.66 4.01
CA HIS A 38 -47.43 -12.81 3.28
C HIS A 38 -47.42 -13.13 1.78
N ILE A 39 -47.44 -14.41 1.42
CA ILE A 39 -47.55 -14.84 0.01
C ILE A 39 -48.85 -14.31 -0.60
N ARG A 40 -49.98 -14.49 0.07
CA ARG A 40 -51.29 -14.03 -0.43
C ARG A 40 -51.30 -12.51 -0.61
N ALA A 41 -50.87 -11.76 0.40
CA ALA A 41 -50.80 -10.30 0.34
C ALA A 41 -49.92 -9.80 -0.82
N CYS A 42 -48.76 -10.43 -1.03
CA CYS A 42 -47.87 -10.09 -2.14
C CYS A 42 -48.52 -10.35 -3.50
N LEU A 43 -49.16 -11.52 -3.68
CA LEU A 43 -49.84 -11.88 -4.92
C LEU A 43 -51.03 -10.97 -5.22
N ASP A 44 -51.86 -10.65 -4.21
CA ASP A 44 -53.02 -9.78 -4.36
C ASP A 44 -52.58 -8.37 -4.78
N ARG A 45 -51.53 -7.83 -4.15
CA ARG A 45 -50.93 -6.53 -4.54
C ARG A 45 -50.39 -6.58 -5.97
N GLN A 46 -49.62 -7.62 -6.29
CA GLN A 46 -49.02 -7.81 -7.62
C GLN A 46 -50.06 -7.99 -8.73
N ALA A 47 -51.24 -8.56 -8.41
CA ALA A 47 -52.36 -8.70 -9.33
C ALA A 47 -53.12 -7.37 -9.54
N GLY A 48 -53.05 -6.45 -8.57
CA GLY A 48 -53.67 -5.12 -8.65
C GLY A 48 -52.88 -4.08 -9.44
N HIS A 49 -51.72 -4.42 -10.01
CA HIS A 49 -50.96 -3.49 -10.85
C HIS A 49 -51.70 -3.19 -12.15
N ASP A 50 -51.98 -1.91 -12.40
CA ASP A 50 -52.43 -1.44 -13.70
C ASP A 50 -51.22 -1.39 -14.66
N LEU A 51 -51.12 -2.38 -15.55
CA LEU A 51 -50.04 -2.45 -16.52
C LEU A 51 -50.32 -1.58 -17.76
N GLU A 52 -51.57 -1.15 -17.99
CA GLU A 52 -51.95 -0.33 -19.13
C GLU A 52 -51.46 1.11 -18.98
N CYS A 53 -51.30 1.59 -17.74
CA CYS A 53 -50.75 2.90 -17.45
C CYS A 53 -49.22 2.99 -17.60
N LEU A 54 -48.52 1.88 -17.89
CA LEU A 54 -47.06 1.82 -17.98
C LEU A 54 -46.57 1.71 -19.42
N GLN A 55 -45.80 2.70 -19.85
CA GLN A 55 -45.09 2.64 -21.13
C GLN A 55 -43.73 1.94 -20.96
N LEU A 56 -43.64 0.71 -21.47
CA LEU A 56 -42.39 -0.05 -21.48
C LEU A 56 -41.63 0.14 -22.79
N MET A 57 -40.44 0.74 -22.72
CA MET A 57 -39.55 0.88 -23.87
C MET A 57 -38.49 -0.22 -23.91
N GLN A 58 -38.04 -0.62 -25.10
CA GLN A 58 -36.95 -1.60 -25.25
C GLN A 58 -35.68 -1.20 -24.48
N ARG A 59 -35.38 0.10 -24.42
CA ARG A 59 -34.23 0.64 -23.69
C ARG A 59 -34.34 0.49 -22.18
N ASP A 60 -35.53 0.23 -21.63
CA ASP A 60 -35.79 0.15 -20.18
C ASP A 60 -35.54 -1.25 -19.64
N VAL A 61 -35.68 -2.30 -20.45
CA VAL A 61 -35.39 -3.67 -20.05
C VAL A 61 -33.90 -3.97 -20.23
N PRO A 62 -33.16 -4.36 -19.18
CA PRO A 62 -31.80 -4.90 -19.32
C PRO A 62 -31.72 -6.01 -20.38
N SER A 63 -30.68 -6.01 -21.20
CA SER A 63 -30.50 -7.03 -22.22
C SER A 63 -30.00 -8.37 -21.63
N LEU A 64 -30.09 -9.44 -22.41
CA LEU A 64 -29.47 -10.73 -22.07
C LEU A 64 -27.96 -10.58 -21.76
N LEU A 65 -27.27 -9.70 -22.49
CA LEU A 65 -25.85 -9.42 -22.26
C LEU A 65 -25.63 -8.72 -20.93
N ASP A 66 -26.52 -7.83 -20.51
CA ASP A 66 -26.43 -7.17 -19.22
C ASP A 66 -26.65 -8.15 -18.08
N VAL A 67 -27.62 -9.07 -18.22
CA VAL A 67 -27.82 -10.18 -17.29
C VAL A 67 -26.59 -11.07 -17.22
N GLU A 68 -26.02 -11.50 -18.35
CA GLU A 68 -24.79 -12.29 -18.38
C GLU A 68 -23.62 -11.58 -17.67
N LYS A 69 -23.43 -10.28 -17.93
CA LYS A 69 -22.42 -9.46 -17.24
C LYS A 69 -22.68 -9.39 -15.74
N GLY A 70 -23.94 -9.23 -15.34
CA GLY A 70 -24.36 -9.26 -13.93
C GLY A 70 -23.99 -10.56 -13.25
N LEU A 71 -24.37 -11.70 -13.84
CA LEU A 71 -24.03 -13.03 -13.35
C LEU A 71 -22.52 -13.22 -13.26
N ARG A 72 -21.77 -12.87 -14.31
CA ARG A 72 -20.30 -12.94 -14.34
C ARG A 72 -19.64 -12.05 -13.30
N SER A 73 -20.27 -10.94 -12.91
CA SER A 73 -19.73 -10.04 -11.88
C SER A 73 -19.93 -10.55 -10.44
N SER A 74 -20.68 -11.65 -10.26
CA SER A 74 -20.85 -12.32 -8.97
C SER A 74 -19.50 -12.69 -8.38
N LYS A 75 -19.30 -12.39 -7.10
CA LYS A 75 -18.05 -12.70 -6.40
C LYS A 75 -18.08 -14.16 -5.93
N SER A 76 -17.12 -14.95 -6.40
CA SER A 76 -16.81 -16.29 -5.88
C SER A 76 -16.52 -16.28 -4.37
N ASP A 77 -16.66 -17.46 -3.74
CA ASP A 77 -16.39 -17.68 -2.32
C ASP A 77 -17.29 -16.85 -1.37
N ARG A 78 -18.51 -16.53 -1.81
CA ARG A 78 -19.52 -15.84 -0.99
C ARG A 78 -20.59 -16.81 -0.50
N ALA A 79 -21.27 -16.41 0.58
CA ALA A 79 -22.35 -17.19 1.17
C ALA A 79 -23.48 -17.43 0.15
N ILE A 80 -24.08 -18.62 0.25
CA ILE A 80 -25.18 -19.07 -0.61
C ILE A 80 -26.50 -18.58 0.01
N GLY A 81 -27.38 -18.03 -0.82
CA GLY A 81 -28.73 -17.64 -0.42
C GLY A 81 -29.69 -18.82 -0.27
N ASN A 82 -30.94 -18.51 0.08
CA ASN A 82 -32.00 -19.51 0.24
C ASN A 82 -32.39 -20.21 -1.08
N ASP A 83 -31.93 -19.69 -2.22
CA ASP A 83 -32.09 -20.33 -3.53
C ASP A 83 -31.15 -21.53 -3.74
N GLY A 84 -30.18 -21.74 -2.84
CA GLY A 84 -29.23 -22.85 -2.94
C GLY A 84 -28.25 -22.72 -4.11
N VAL A 85 -28.22 -21.58 -4.81
CA VAL A 85 -27.37 -21.36 -5.98
C VAL A 85 -26.06 -20.69 -5.56
N PRO A 86 -24.90 -21.36 -5.70
CA PRO A 86 -23.63 -20.75 -5.35
C PRO A 86 -23.26 -19.59 -6.30
N PRO A 87 -22.74 -18.46 -5.77
CA PRO A 87 -22.23 -17.36 -6.60
C PRO A 87 -21.15 -17.80 -7.61
N ASP A 88 -20.37 -18.82 -7.28
CA ASP A 88 -19.37 -19.44 -8.16
C ASP A 88 -19.96 -20.02 -9.44
N VAL A 89 -21.16 -20.62 -9.33
CA VAL A 89 -21.90 -21.15 -10.48
C VAL A 89 -22.35 -20.00 -11.39
N LEU A 90 -22.84 -18.90 -10.80
CA LEU A 90 -23.19 -17.69 -11.56
C LEU A 90 -21.98 -17.08 -12.28
N HIS A 91 -20.82 -17.05 -11.62
CA HIS A 91 -19.58 -16.51 -12.17
C HIS A 91 -19.04 -17.36 -13.32
N LEU A 92 -18.92 -18.67 -13.12
CA LEU A 92 -18.28 -19.60 -14.05
C LEU A 92 -19.18 -20.02 -15.21
N GLN A 93 -20.50 -20.13 -14.98
CA GLN A 93 -21.49 -20.57 -15.98
C GLN A 93 -22.43 -19.44 -16.42
N ALA A 94 -21.99 -18.18 -16.29
CA ALA A 94 -22.78 -16.99 -16.61
C ALA A 94 -23.46 -17.05 -17.98
N SER A 95 -22.76 -17.54 -19.02
CA SER A 95 -23.28 -17.59 -20.40
C SER A 95 -24.38 -18.64 -20.60
N GLY A 96 -24.29 -19.78 -19.89
CA GLY A 96 -25.33 -20.81 -19.94
C GLY A 96 -26.56 -20.38 -19.15
N LEU A 97 -26.34 -19.90 -17.92
CA LEU A 97 -27.42 -19.53 -16.99
C LEU A 97 -28.14 -18.25 -17.38
N SER A 98 -27.47 -17.31 -18.05
CA SER A 98 -28.08 -16.04 -18.48
C SER A 98 -29.33 -16.28 -19.31
N LYS A 99 -29.34 -17.29 -20.19
CA LYS A 99 -30.48 -17.60 -21.06
C LYS A 99 -31.72 -17.98 -20.27
N GLU A 100 -31.58 -18.81 -19.25
CA GLU A 100 -32.71 -19.27 -18.43
C GLU A 100 -33.16 -18.19 -17.44
N ILE A 101 -32.21 -17.54 -16.76
CA ILE A 101 -32.51 -16.44 -15.84
C ILE A 101 -33.16 -15.27 -16.58
N TYR A 102 -32.75 -14.98 -17.81
CA TYR A 102 -33.33 -13.91 -18.62
C TYR A 102 -34.79 -14.18 -18.99
N LYS A 103 -35.20 -15.44 -19.22
CA LYS A 103 -36.62 -15.78 -19.43
C LYS A 103 -37.46 -15.45 -18.20
N ILE A 104 -36.93 -15.73 -17.00
CA ILE A 104 -37.59 -15.37 -15.74
C ILE A 104 -37.66 -13.84 -15.64
N PHE A 105 -36.53 -13.16 -15.85
CA PHE A 105 -36.45 -11.71 -15.79
C PHE A 105 -37.41 -11.00 -16.76
N LEU A 106 -37.59 -11.51 -17.98
CA LEU A 106 -38.57 -10.97 -18.92
C LEU A 106 -40.00 -11.06 -18.36
N LYS A 107 -40.36 -12.16 -17.68
CA LYS A 107 -41.67 -12.26 -17.01
C LYS A 107 -41.79 -11.24 -15.89
N VAL A 108 -40.74 -11.06 -15.08
CA VAL A 108 -40.69 -10.04 -14.04
C VAL A 108 -40.91 -8.66 -14.64
N ALA A 109 -40.20 -8.33 -15.73
CA ALA A 109 -40.25 -7.03 -16.37
C ALA A 109 -41.63 -6.73 -16.99
N MET A 110 -42.23 -7.71 -17.67
CA MET A 110 -43.52 -7.54 -18.34
C MET A 110 -44.70 -7.52 -17.37
N ARG A 111 -44.57 -8.16 -16.20
CA ARG A 111 -45.64 -8.23 -15.19
C ARG A 111 -45.47 -7.25 -14.04
N LEU A 112 -44.30 -6.61 -13.92
CA LEU A 112 -43.92 -5.86 -12.74
C LEU A 112 -44.00 -6.70 -11.44
N GLN A 113 -43.57 -7.95 -11.53
CA GLN A 113 -43.74 -8.95 -10.46
C GLN A 113 -42.41 -9.64 -10.16
N GLU A 114 -41.73 -9.20 -9.10
CA GLU A 114 -40.54 -9.88 -8.63
C GLU A 114 -40.90 -11.18 -7.90
N PRO A 115 -40.19 -12.30 -8.13
CA PRO A 115 -40.38 -13.52 -7.39
C PRO A 115 -40.15 -13.31 -5.90
N LEU A 116 -41.05 -13.82 -5.05
CA LEU A 116 -40.94 -13.67 -3.60
C LEU A 116 -39.62 -14.24 -3.03
N ALA A 117 -39.07 -15.27 -3.67
CA ALA A 117 -37.76 -15.84 -3.31
C ALA A 117 -36.58 -14.87 -3.49
N TRP A 118 -36.72 -13.85 -4.35
CA TRP A 118 -35.71 -12.81 -4.56
C TRP A 118 -35.89 -11.62 -3.59
N LYS A 119 -37.11 -11.46 -3.06
CA LYS A 119 -37.49 -10.36 -2.16
C LYS A 119 -36.89 -10.44 -0.76
N GLY A 120 -36.38 -11.60 -0.34
CA GLY A 120 -35.92 -11.85 1.02
C GLY A 120 -34.77 -12.85 1.14
N GLY A 121 -34.52 -13.31 2.37
CA GLY A 121 -33.43 -14.24 2.64
C GLY A 121 -33.21 -14.56 4.12
N SER A 122 -32.06 -15.15 4.43
CA SER A 122 -31.69 -15.50 5.81
C SER A 122 -30.93 -14.36 6.48
N LEU A 123 -31.41 -13.91 7.64
CA LEU A 123 -30.77 -12.87 8.45
C LEU A 123 -29.75 -13.48 9.40
N HIS A 124 -28.55 -12.90 9.44
CA HIS A 124 -27.50 -13.27 10.38
C HIS A 124 -27.11 -12.10 11.27
N SER A 125 -27.08 -12.34 12.58
CA SER A 125 -26.62 -11.37 13.58
C SER A 125 -25.10 -11.44 13.75
N LEU A 126 -24.40 -10.34 13.50
CA LEU A 126 -22.96 -10.21 13.72
C LEU A 126 -22.67 -9.25 14.88
N TRP A 127 -21.89 -9.70 15.86
CA TRP A 127 -21.51 -8.85 16.99
C TRP A 127 -20.63 -7.68 16.52
N LYS A 128 -20.95 -6.45 16.95
CA LYS A 128 -20.24 -5.22 16.55
C LYS A 128 -18.83 -5.11 17.15
N GLY A 129 -18.40 -6.07 17.96
CA GLY A 129 -17.09 -6.04 18.63
C GLY A 129 -17.05 -5.13 19.87
N LYS A 130 -18.19 -4.57 20.27
CA LYS A 130 -18.36 -3.65 21.40
C LYS A 130 -19.76 -3.80 22.00
N GLY A 131 -19.93 -3.48 23.28
CA GLY A 131 -21.19 -3.65 24.02
C GLY A 131 -21.38 -5.08 24.55
N SER A 132 -22.46 -5.29 25.32
CA SER A 132 -22.76 -6.60 25.89
C SER A 132 -23.12 -7.62 24.81
N GLN A 133 -22.57 -8.83 24.89
CA GLN A 133 -22.93 -9.93 23.99
C GLN A 133 -24.35 -10.46 24.24
N THR A 134 -24.97 -10.11 25.37
CA THR A 134 -26.36 -10.49 25.67
C THR A 134 -27.38 -9.53 25.06
N SER A 135 -26.97 -8.32 24.68
CA SER A 135 -27.89 -7.28 24.19
C SER A 135 -27.97 -7.28 22.67
N CYS A 136 -29.19 -7.33 22.12
CA CYS A 136 -29.43 -7.30 20.68
C CYS A 136 -28.86 -6.05 19.98
N SER A 137 -28.91 -4.89 20.66
CA SER A 137 -28.37 -3.61 20.16
C SER A 137 -26.88 -3.64 19.81
N SER A 138 -26.12 -4.57 20.41
CA SER A 138 -24.68 -4.76 20.18
C SER A 138 -24.38 -5.58 18.92
N TYR A 139 -25.39 -5.96 18.15
CA TYR A 139 -25.27 -6.75 16.92
C TYR A 139 -25.73 -5.96 15.70
N ARG A 140 -25.23 -6.35 14.53
CA ARG A 140 -25.66 -5.87 13.22
C ARG A 140 -26.31 -7.02 12.46
N ALA A 141 -27.46 -6.78 11.87
CA ALA A 141 -28.08 -7.73 10.96
C ALA A 141 -27.42 -7.65 9.57
N ILE A 142 -27.19 -8.82 8.97
CA ILE A 142 -26.81 -8.95 7.57
C ILE A 142 -27.76 -9.94 6.91
N LEU A 143 -28.42 -9.52 5.83
CA LEU A 143 -29.28 -10.38 5.04
C LEU A 143 -28.45 -11.11 3.98
N VAL A 144 -28.56 -12.43 3.96
CA VAL A 144 -28.06 -13.28 2.88
C VAL A 144 -29.25 -13.58 1.96
N SER A 145 -29.40 -12.75 0.92
CA SER A 145 -30.45 -12.87 -0.09
C SER A 145 -30.11 -13.91 -1.18
N SER A 146 -31.10 -14.25 -2.01
CA SER A 146 -30.91 -15.08 -3.20
C SER A 146 -29.74 -14.59 -4.07
N SER A 147 -28.84 -15.50 -4.43
CA SER A 147 -27.71 -15.21 -5.32
C SER A 147 -28.19 -14.73 -6.69
N THR A 148 -29.24 -15.35 -7.22
CA THR A 148 -29.82 -15.00 -8.53
C THR A 148 -30.54 -13.65 -8.50
N GLY A 149 -31.40 -13.40 -7.51
CA GLY A 149 -32.06 -12.12 -7.31
C GLY A 149 -31.06 -10.97 -7.15
N LYS A 150 -30.03 -11.17 -6.31
CA LYS A 150 -28.96 -10.19 -6.10
C LYS A 150 -28.18 -9.83 -7.36
N ALA A 151 -27.97 -10.80 -8.25
CA ALA A 151 -27.32 -10.55 -9.54
C ALA A 151 -28.21 -9.69 -10.46
N ILE A 152 -29.53 -9.95 -10.51
CA ILE A 152 -30.49 -9.12 -11.25
C ILE A 152 -30.58 -7.71 -10.67
N HIS A 153 -30.67 -7.59 -9.35
CA HIS A 153 -30.63 -6.31 -8.65
C HIS A 153 -29.36 -5.52 -8.98
N SER A 154 -28.21 -6.21 -9.12
CA SER A 154 -26.95 -5.57 -9.49
C SER A 154 -26.94 -5.05 -10.92
N VAL A 155 -27.63 -5.74 -11.84
CA VAL A 155 -27.82 -5.26 -13.22
C VAL A 155 -28.67 -4.00 -13.22
N PHE A 156 -29.79 -4.02 -12.49
CA PHE A 156 -30.69 -2.88 -12.41
C PHE A 156 -30.06 -1.67 -11.71
N ARG A 157 -29.27 -1.90 -10.66
CA ARG A 157 -28.42 -0.88 -10.02
C ARG A 157 -27.45 -0.25 -11.02
N GLY A 158 -26.84 -1.05 -11.89
CA GLY A 158 -25.96 -0.57 -12.96
C GLY A 158 -26.68 0.35 -13.96
N LYS A 159 -27.93 0.01 -14.30
CA LYS A 159 -28.80 0.80 -15.17
C LYS A 159 -29.21 2.13 -14.53
N CYS A 160 -29.46 2.14 -13.23
CA CYS A 160 -29.90 3.33 -12.50
C CYS A 160 -28.73 4.23 -12.06
N ALA A 161 -27.48 3.78 -12.19
CA ALA A 161 -26.31 4.57 -11.80
C ALA A 161 -26.20 5.93 -12.52
N PRO A 162 -26.49 6.08 -13.84
CA PRO A 162 -26.48 7.38 -14.50
C PRO A 162 -27.59 8.32 -13.98
N LEU A 163 -28.77 7.79 -13.67
CA LEU A 163 -29.87 8.57 -13.07
C LEU A 163 -29.45 9.13 -11.71
N LEU A 164 -28.75 8.30 -10.93
CA LEU A 164 -28.17 8.73 -9.65
C LEU A 164 -27.10 9.81 -9.83
N ASP A 165 -26.27 9.70 -10.87
CA ASP A 165 -25.27 10.73 -11.18
C ASP A 165 -25.91 12.08 -11.53
N THR A 166 -27.12 12.09 -12.10
CA THR A 166 -27.92 13.31 -12.37
C THR A 166 -28.56 13.87 -11.10
N ALA A 167 -29.04 13.02 -10.19
CA ALA A 167 -29.71 13.46 -8.97
C ALA A 167 -28.75 13.97 -7.88
N CYS A 168 -27.59 13.31 -7.71
CA CYS A 168 -26.64 13.62 -6.64
C CYS A 168 -26.05 15.04 -6.73
N THR A 169 -25.76 15.64 -5.57
CA THR A 169 -24.93 16.86 -5.52
C THR A 169 -23.48 16.57 -5.91
N THR A 170 -22.73 17.62 -6.27
CA THR A 170 -21.32 17.55 -6.70
C THR A 170 -20.44 16.73 -5.75
N MET A 171 -20.62 16.94 -4.45
CA MET A 171 -19.79 16.38 -3.38
C MET A 171 -20.49 15.24 -2.61
N GLN A 172 -21.54 14.65 -3.19
CA GLN A 172 -22.09 13.38 -2.77
C GLN A 172 -21.32 12.24 -3.43
N VAL A 173 -20.35 11.70 -2.68
CA VAL A 173 -19.31 10.78 -3.16
C VAL A 173 -19.69 9.31 -2.91
N GLY A 174 -20.43 9.03 -1.84
CA GLY A 174 -20.82 7.68 -1.43
C GLY A 174 -21.76 7.00 -2.42
N GLY A 175 -21.66 5.68 -2.57
CA GLY A 175 -22.56 4.89 -3.41
C GLY A 175 -22.33 5.02 -4.91
N ARG A 176 -21.35 5.83 -5.33
CA ARG A 176 -21.07 6.08 -6.75
C ARG A 176 -19.86 5.29 -7.25
N LYS A 177 -19.95 4.89 -8.51
CA LYS A 177 -18.91 4.03 -9.12
C LYS A 177 -17.63 4.82 -9.35
N GLY A 178 -16.52 4.31 -8.80
CA GLY A 178 -15.18 4.87 -9.02
C GLY A 178 -14.87 6.11 -8.21
N GLN A 179 -15.70 6.45 -7.23
CA GLN A 179 -15.47 7.54 -6.29
C GLN A 179 -15.00 6.98 -4.94
N PRO A 180 -13.71 7.11 -4.60
CA PRO A 180 -13.19 6.62 -3.33
C PRO A 180 -13.51 7.57 -2.17
N VAL A 181 -13.66 7.01 -0.97
CA VAL A 181 -13.93 7.74 0.28
C VAL A 181 -12.92 8.85 0.58
N GLN A 182 -11.69 8.70 0.06
CA GLN A 182 -10.64 9.69 0.17
C GLN A 182 -11.00 11.03 -0.48
N ILE A 183 -11.89 11.09 -1.48
CA ILE A 183 -12.34 12.37 -2.06
C ILE A 183 -13.05 13.22 -0.99
N ALA A 184 -14.00 12.63 -0.25
CA ALA A 184 -14.71 13.31 0.82
C ALA A 184 -13.75 13.74 1.94
N THR A 185 -12.82 12.86 2.33
CA THR A 185 -11.79 13.20 3.33
C THR A 185 -10.89 14.36 2.85
N HIS A 186 -10.57 14.40 1.55
CA HIS A 186 -9.70 15.41 0.97
C HIS A 186 -10.35 16.79 1.00
N ALA A 187 -11.61 16.90 0.58
CA ALA A 187 -12.34 18.18 0.57
C ALA A 187 -12.37 18.83 1.96
N VAL A 188 -12.70 18.05 3.00
CA VAL A 188 -12.72 18.51 4.40
C VAL A 188 -11.34 19.01 4.86
N ARG A 189 -10.27 18.28 4.50
CA ARG A 189 -8.89 18.67 4.83
C ARG A 189 -8.45 19.94 4.09
N CYS A 190 -8.78 20.03 2.81
CA CYS A 190 -8.44 21.18 1.98
C CYS A 190 -9.11 22.45 2.50
N PHE A 191 -10.40 22.34 2.86
CA PHE A 191 -11.15 23.43 3.46
C PHE A 191 -10.48 23.96 4.75
N LEU A 192 -10.20 23.09 5.72
CA LEU A 192 -9.56 23.51 6.98
C LEU A 192 -8.16 24.11 6.76
N SER A 193 -7.33 23.47 5.92
CA SER A 193 -5.99 23.96 5.61
C SER A 193 -6.05 25.35 4.97
N ALA A 194 -6.97 25.56 4.02
CA ALA A 194 -7.16 26.84 3.37
C ALA A 194 -7.64 27.93 4.34
N CYS A 195 -8.63 27.63 5.19
CA CYS A 195 -9.10 28.57 6.20
C CYS A 195 -8.01 28.95 7.21
N ALA A 196 -7.22 27.98 7.68
CA ALA A 196 -6.10 28.23 8.59
C ALA A 196 -5.06 29.16 7.96
N ARG A 197 -4.67 28.93 6.69
CA ARG A 197 -3.70 29.77 5.98
C ARG A 197 -4.20 31.19 5.75
N LYS A 198 -5.47 31.32 5.38
CA LYS A 198 -6.12 32.62 5.14
C LYS A 198 -6.57 33.30 6.44
N LYS A 199 -6.28 32.71 7.60
CA LYS A 199 -6.66 33.22 8.93
C LYS A 199 -8.17 33.48 9.05
N LEU A 200 -8.98 32.61 8.45
CA LEU A 200 -10.44 32.65 8.52
C LEU A 200 -10.94 31.76 9.65
N SER A 201 -11.97 32.22 10.36
CA SER A 201 -12.68 31.38 11.32
C SER A 201 -13.47 30.31 10.55
N SER A 202 -13.37 29.05 10.95
CA SER A 202 -14.00 27.92 10.26
C SER A 202 -14.59 26.90 11.23
N ALA A 203 -15.66 26.25 10.79
CA ALA A 203 -16.28 25.14 11.49
C ALA A 203 -16.61 24.00 10.52
N LEU A 204 -16.56 22.79 11.05
CA LEU A 204 -17.02 21.58 10.37
C LEU A 204 -18.07 20.92 11.25
N LEU A 205 -19.27 20.74 10.70
CA LEU A 205 -20.31 19.97 11.33
C LEU A 205 -20.32 18.56 10.73
N PHE A 206 -20.12 17.55 11.56
CA PHE A 206 -20.25 16.15 11.18
C PHE A 206 -21.61 15.64 11.63
N VAL A 207 -22.35 15.01 10.73
CA VAL A 207 -23.68 14.45 10.99
C VAL A 207 -23.64 12.94 10.77
N ASP A 208 -23.95 12.19 11.83
CA ASP A 208 -24.14 10.74 11.82
C ASP A 208 -25.63 10.45 11.97
N LEU A 209 -26.18 9.61 11.10
CA LEU A 209 -27.59 9.21 11.17
C LEU A 209 -27.76 7.89 11.94
N ARG A 210 -28.85 7.77 12.70
CA ARG A 210 -29.21 6.52 13.38
C ARG A 210 -29.84 5.55 12.39
N GLU A 211 -29.17 4.41 12.16
CA GLU A 211 -29.70 3.28 11.39
C GLU A 211 -30.26 3.69 10.01
N ALA A 212 -29.58 4.62 9.33
CA ALA A 212 -30.06 5.34 8.16
C ALA A 212 -30.66 4.44 7.06
N PHE A 213 -29.98 3.33 6.74
CA PHE A 213 -30.45 2.38 5.73
C PHE A 213 -31.74 1.66 6.13
N HIS A 214 -31.94 1.39 7.42
CA HIS A 214 -33.10 0.64 7.90
C HIS A 214 -34.34 1.51 8.11
N ARG A 215 -34.17 2.83 8.17
CA ARG A 215 -35.26 3.79 8.41
C ARG A 215 -35.74 4.51 7.16
N VAL A 216 -35.26 4.13 5.98
CA VAL A 216 -35.70 4.74 4.72
C VAL A 216 -37.19 4.46 4.50
N VAL A 217 -37.98 5.53 4.39
CA VAL A 217 -39.42 5.44 4.11
C VAL A 217 -39.64 5.49 2.60
N HIS A 218 -40.06 4.36 2.01
CA HIS A 218 -40.16 4.18 0.56
C HIS A 218 -40.98 5.25 -0.18
N PRO A 219 -42.14 5.72 0.33
CA PRO A 219 -42.89 6.83 -0.28
C PRO A 219 -42.09 8.12 -0.49
N LEU A 220 -41.07 8.40 0.34
CA LEU A 220 -40.23 9.59 0.17
C LEU A 220 -39.32 9.52 -1.07
N VAL A 221 -39.08 8.32 -1.59
CA VAL A 221 -38.27 8.11 -2.80
C VAL A 221 -39.16 7.84 -4.01
N HIS A 222 -40.16 6.97 -3.84
CA HIS A 222 -40.98 6.51 -4.96
C HIS A 222 -42.23 7.35 -5.19
N GLY A 223 -42.57 8.27 -4.29
CA GLY A 223 -43.86 8.96 -4.29
C GLY A 223 -45.02 8.08 -3.81
N GLY A 224 -46.14 8.71 -3.48
CA GLY A 224 -47.36 8.05 -2.98
C GLY A 224 -47.66 8.36 -1.51
N PRO A 225 -48.76 7.82 -0.95
CA PRO A 225 -49.20 8.15 0.40
C PRO A 225 -48.21 7.64 1.45
N LEU A 226 -47.98 8.46 2.48
CA LEU A 226 -47.19 8.11 3.64
C LEU A 226 -48.07 7.41 4.68
N ASN A 227 -47.58 6.33 5.28
CA ASN A 227 -48.32 5.63 6.33
C ASN A 227 -48.17 6.39 7.67
N ASP A 228 -49.29 6.84 8.23
CA ASP A 228 -49.37 7.58 9.50
C ASP A 228 -48.70 6.85 10.66
N HIS A 229 -48.63 5.52 10.64
CA HIS A 229 -47.97 4.73 11.70
C HIS A 229 -46.46 4.99 11.76
N HIS A 230 -45.79 5.12 10.61
CA HIS A 230 -44.35 5.45 10.56
C HIS A 230 -44.07 6.83 11.15
N VAL A 231 -44.93 7.81 10.81
CA VAL A 231 -44.80 9.19 11.28
C VAL A 231 -45.05 9.27 12.78
N ALA A 232 -46.08 8.56 13.27
CA ALA A 232 -46.39 8.47 14.69
C ALA A 232 -45.27 7.81 15.50
N GLY A 233 -44.62 6.77 14.95
CA GLY A 233 -43.45 6.13 15.56
C GLY A 233 -42.28 7.10 15.74
N LEU A 234 -41.97 7.89 14.71
CA LEU A 234 -40.92 8.91 14.76
C LEU A 234 -41.24 10.01 15.80
N VAL A 235 -42.48 10.50 15.81
CA VAL A 235 -42.95 11.52 16.77
C VAL A 235 -42.79 11.02 18.21
N LYS A 236 -43.15 9.76 18.47
CA LYS A 236 -42.98 9.13 19.79
C LYS A 236 -41.51 8.95 20.16
N GLU A 237 -40.66 8.48 19.25
CA GLU A 237 -39.24 8.23 19.55
C GLU A 237 -38.49 9.52 19.89
N LEU A 238 -38.85 10.63 19.24
CA LEU A 238 -38.17 11.91 19.39
C LEU A 238 -38.85 12.86 20.37
N GLY A 239 -40.03 12.49 20.88
CA GLY A 239 -40.85 13.39 21.68
C GLY A 239 -41.24 14.65 20.91
N LEU A 240 -41.47 14.55 19.60
CA LEU A 240 -41.89 15.70 18.78
C LEU A 240 -43.31 16.11 19.19
N GLN A 241 -43.62 17.38 19.01
CA GLN A 241 -44.99 17.88 19.18
C GLN A 241 -45.91 17.23 18.12
N PRO A 242 -47.15 16.85 18.45
CA PRO A 242 -48.09 16.21 17.51
C PRO A 242 -48.29 16.96 16.19
N GLU A 243 -48.20 18.30 16.21
CA GLU A 243 -48.34 19.16 15.03
C GLU A 243 -47.20 18.96 14.00
N SER A 244 -46.08 18.36 14.42
CA SER A 244 -44.94 18.04 13.56
C SER A 244 -45.30 16.99 12.50
N VAL A 245 -46.30 16.15 12.76
CA VAL A 245 -46.82 15.12 11.82
C VAL A 245 -47.21 15.78 10.49
N HIS A 246 -48.00 16.85 10.53
CA HIS A 246 -48.46 17.53 9.32
C HIS A 246 -47.30 18.09 8.48
N ARG A 247 -46.23 18.56 9.14
CA ARG A 247 -45.02 19.06 8.47
C ARG A 247 -44.23 17.93 7.81
N LEU A 248 -44.21 16.75 8.42
CA LEU A 248 -43.59 15.54 7.85
C LEU A 248 -44.37 15.03 6.64
N HIS A 249 -45.72 15.05 6.68
CA HIS A 249 -46.55 14.71 5.53
C HIS A 249 -46.37 15.67 4.36
N ALA A 250 -46.17 16.96 4.62
CA ALA A 250 -45.90 17.96 3.57
C ALA A 250 -44.56 17.74 2.84
N TYR A 251 -43.66 16.92 3.37
CA TYR A 251 -42.40 16.56 2.72
C TYR A 251 -42.58 15.53 1.59
N VAL A 252 -43.67 14.76 1.62
CA VAL A 252 -43.96 13.70 0.66
C VAL A 252 -44.30 14.33 -0.68
N LYS A 253 -43.55 13.97 -1.72
CA LYS A 253 -43.85 14.37 -3.09
C LYS A 253 -44.86 13.41 -3.71
N GLU A 254 -45.70 13.94 -4.59
CA GLU A 254 -46.58 13.11 -5.43
C GLU A 254 -45.76 12.28 -6.44
N ARG A 255 -44.62 12.80 -6.89
CA ARG A 255 -43.76 12.19 -7.91
C ARG A 255 -42.52 11.52 -7.32
N SER A 256 -42.06 10.44 -7.98
CA SER A 256 -40.85 9.71 -7.62
C SER A 256 -39.58 10.51 -7.89
N LEU A 257 -38.64 10.53 -6.95
CA LEU A 257 -37.29 11.12 -7.14
C LEU A 257 -36.54 10.45 -8.29
N ILE A 258 -36.84 9.18 -8.58
CA ILE A 258 -36.21 8.42 -9.66
C ILE A 258 -36.73 8.89 -11.02
N GLU A 259 -38.02 9.24 -11.12
CA GLU A 259 -38.61 9.84 -12.32
C GLU A 259 -38.15 11.28 -12.51
N GLU A 260 -38.03 12.06 -11.43
CA GLU A 260 -37.45 13.41 -11.46
C GLU A 260 -36.02 13.39 -12.00
N ALA A 261 -35.25 12.33 -11.70
CA ALA A 261 -33.92 12.10 -12.25
C ALA A 261 -33.91 11.64 -13.73
N GLY A 262 -35.08 11.50 -14.37
CA GLY A 262 -35.24 11.18 -15.79
C GLY A 262 -35.53 9.70 -16.11
N ALA A 263 -35.90 8.88 -15.13
CA ALA A 263 -36.32 7.51 -15.38
C ALA A 263 -37.71 7.42 -16.03
N SER A 264 -37.97 6.33 -16.76
CA SER A 264 -39.33 5.99 -17.19
C SER A 264 -40.20 5.58 -16.00
N SER A 265 -41.52 5.74 -16.14
CA SER A 265 -42.49 5.31 -15.12
C SER A 265 -42.39 3.82 -14.82
N TRP A 266 -42.10 3.00 -15.84
CA TRP A 266 -41.80 1.58 -15.65
C TRP A 266 -40.55 1.35 -14.80
N THR A 267 -39.45 2.07 -15.04
CA THR A 267 -38.20 1.90 -14.30
C THR A 267 -38.37 2.26 -12.82
N ALA A 268 -39.09 3.34 -12.54
CA ALA A 268 -39.42 3.76 -11.18
C ALA A 268 -40.34 2.74 -10.49
N SER A 269 -41.36 2.24 -11.20
CA SER A 269 -42.27 1.21 -10.70
C SER A 269 -41.56 -0.11 -10.41
N MET A 270 -40.61 -0.51 -11.25
CA MET A 270 -39.81 -1.73 -11.05
C MET A 270 -38.88 -1.59 -9.85
N MET A 271 -38.29 -0.41 -9.65
CA MET A 271 -37.48 -0.14 -8.46
C MET A 271 -38.32 -0.19 -7.17
N ARG A 272 -39.56 0.33 -7.21
CA ARG A 272 -40.53 0.22 -6.11
C ARG A 272 -40.89 -1.24 -5.85
N GLU A 273 -41.18 -2.01 -6.90
CA GLU A 273 -41.48 -3.44 -6.80
C GLU A 273 -40.34 -4.19 -6.11
N PHE A 274 -39.09 -3.93 -6.48
CA PHE A 274 -37.94 -4.57 -5.83
C PHE A 274 -37.84 -4.32 -4.34
N GLN A 275 -38.43 -3.25 -3.80
CA GLN A 275 -38.37 -2.91 -2.38
C GLN A 275 -39.61 -3.31 -1.60
N THR A 276 -40.68 -3.71 -2.28
CA THR A 276 -41.96 -4.03 -1.67
C THR A 276 -42.03 -5.53 -1.30
N ASP A 277 -42.74 -5.84 -0.21
CA ASP A 277 -42.93 -7.19 0.37
C ASP A 277 -41.62 -7.91 0.75
N ALA A 278 -40.62 -7.15 1.17
CA ALA A 278 -39.37 -7.69 1.69
C ALA A 278 -39.62 -8.55 2.94
N TRP A 279 -38.83 -9.60 3.11
CA TRP A 279 -38.94 -10.51 4.24
C TRP A 279 -37.59 -11.09 4.64
N PHE A 280 -37.49 -11.58 5.87
CA PHE A 280 -36.35 -12.38 6.30
C PHE A 280 -36.74 -13.51 7.25
N THR A 281 -35.91 -14.56 7.28
CA THR A 281 -35.95 -15.64 8.27
C THR A 281 -34.77 -15.52 9.22
N LEU A 282 -34.92 -16.00 10.46
CA LEU A 282 -33.82 -16.05 11.42
C LEU A 282 -33.71 -17.45 12.05
N GLY A 283 -32.50 -18.01 12.01
CA GLY A 283 -32.23 -19.31 12.62
C GLY A 283 -33.02 -20.45 11.96
N ALA A 284 -33.63 -21.30 12.80
CA ALA A 284 -34.48 -22.41 12.37
C ALA A 284 -35.98 -22.11 12.57
N SER A 285 -36.34 -20.84 12.83
CA SER A 285 -37.72 -20.44 13.04
C SER A 285 -38.56 -20.70 11.77
N PRO A 286 -39.78 -21.26 11.90
CA PRO A 286 -40.71 -21.38 10.78
C PRO A 286 -41.33 -20.03 10.38
N ASP A 287 -41.29 -19.04 11.28
CA ASP A 287 -41.87 -17.72 11.05
C ASP A 287 -40.95 -16.84 10.20
N ILE A 288 -41.56 -16.02 9.35
CA ILE A 288 -40.87 -14.94 8.63
C ILE A 288 -41.18 -13.61 9.31
N ALA A 289 -40.24 -12.67 9.22
CA ALA A 289 -40.54 -11.27 9.46
C ALA A 289 -40.78 -10.58 8.12
N ALA A 290 -41.96 -9.98 7.96
CA ALA A 290 -42.21 -9.07 6.86
C ALA A 290 -41.64 -7.69 7.22
N VAL A 291 -41.03 -7.02 6.24
CA VAL A 291 -40.37 -5.73 6.39
C VAL A 291 -41.12 -4.68 5.57
N ARG A 292 -41.41 -3.53 6.19
CA ARG A 292 -42.22 -2.46 5.57
C ARG A 292 -41.45 -1.18 5.29
N GLY A 293 -40.34 -0.96 5.99
CA GLY A 293 -39.43 0.16 5.82
C GLY A 293 -37.98 -0.27 5.61
N GLY A 294 -37.11 0.69 5.29
CA GLY A 294 -35.67 0.45 5.17
C GLY A 294 -35.23 -0.21 3.86
N THR A 295 -33.93 -0.43 3.76
CA THR A 295 -33.29 -1.03 2.59
C THR A 295 -32.56 -2.31 3.00
N ARG A 296 -32.84 -3.41 2.28
CA ARG A 296 -32.35 -4.76 2.59
C ARG A 296 -30.82 -4.80 2.71
N PRO A 297 -30.24 -4.90 3.92
CA PRO A 297 -28.79 -4.78 4.09
C PRO A 297 -28.07 -5.98 3.47
N GLY A 298 -27.24 -5.71 2.46
CA GLY A 298 -26.54 -6.76 1.70
C GLY A 298 -27.13 -7.00 0.31
N ASP A 299 -28.26 -6.39 -0.02
CA ASP A 299 -28.75 -6.26 -1.39
C ASP A 299 -27.97 -5.19 -2.16
N SER A 300 -27.86 -5.36 -3.48
CA SER A 300 -27.17 -4.44 -4.37
C SER A 300 -27.98 -3.17 -4.68
N LEU A 301 -29.29 -3.15 -4.41
CA LEU A 301 -30.13 -1.96 -4.56
C LEU A 301 -30.27 -1.13 -3.29
N ALA A 302 -29.83 -1.62 -2.13
CA ALA A 302 -30.08 -0.94 -0.87
C ALA A 302 -29.41 0.43 -0.76
N ASP A 303 -28.26 0.61 -1.42
CA ASP A 303 -27.53 1.86 -1.42
C ASP A 303 -28.17 2.92 -2.33
N ILE A 304 -28.71 2.52 -3.48
CA ILE A 304 -29.20 3.48 -4.48
C ILE A 304 -30.41 4.28 -3.98
N VAL A 305 -31.31 3.62 -3.26
CA VAL A 305 -32.55 4.21 -2.72
C VAL A 305 -32.23 5.26 -1.69
N PHE A 306 -31.39 4.91 -0.72
CA PHE A 306 -30.90 5.85 0.27
C PHE A 306 -30.19 7.02 -0.39
N THR A 307 -29.37 6.76 -1.41
CA THR A 307 -28.59 7.81 -2.08
C THR A 307 -29.50 8.81 -2.83
N PHE A 308 -30.61 8.36 -3.45
CA PHE A 308 -31.61 9.25 -4.03
C PHE A 308 -32.30 10.12 -2.97
N LEU A 309 -32.75 9.53 -1.86
CA LEU A 309 -33.34 10.29 -0.75
C LEU A 309 -32.36 11.33 -0.21
N PHE A 310 -31.11 10.92 0.02
CA PHE A 310 -30.10 11.80 0.58
C PHE A 310 -29.67 12.91 -0.41
N ALA A 311 -29.76 12.66 -1.71
CA ALA A 311 -29.53 13.69 -2.72
C ALA A 311 -30.56 14.83 -2.61
N GLU A 312 -31.85 14.50 -2.46
CA GLU A 312 -32.91 15.48 -2.21
C GLU A 312 -32.64 16.27 -0.91
N VAL A 313 -32.26 15.59 0.18
CA VAL A 313 -31.91 16.24 1.46
C VAL A 313 -30.72 17.20 1.27
N SER A 314 -29.66 16.77 0.59
CA SER A 314 -28.48 17.61 0.30
C SER A 314 -28.84 18.84 -0.54
N HIS A 315 -29.71 18.71 -1.56
CA HIS A 315 -30.17 19.86 -2.36
C HIS A 315 -30.96 20.86 -1.53
N ARG A 316 -31.82 20.40 -0.62
CA ARG A 316 -32.57 21.30 0.28
C ARG A 316 -31.68 22.00 1.28
N ILE A 317 -30.69 21.29 1.84
CA ILE A 317 -29.68 21.92 2.72
C ILE A 317 -28.95 23.03 1.95
N ARG A 318 -28.51 22.77 0.72
CA ARG A 318 -27.85 23.78 -0.13
C ARG A 318 -28.76 24.99 -0.39
N ALA A 319 -30.02 24.75 -0.76
CA ALA A 319 -30.99 25.81 -1.02
C ALA A 319 -31.24 26.69 0.22
N ALA A 320 -31.41 26.07 1.38
CA ALA A 320 -31.59 26.79 2.65
C ALA A 320 -30.33 27.58 3.04
N PHE A 321 -29.14 27.05 2.78
CA PHE A 321 -27.88 27.75 3.06
C PHE A 321 -27.67 28.96 2.15
N GLN A 322 -28.11 28.85 0.89
CA GLN A 322 -28.13 29.96 -0.05
C GLN A 322 -29.12 31.04 0.39
N GLN A 323 -30.32 30.67 0.84
CA GLN A 323 -31.32 31.62 1.36
C GLN A 323 -30.85 32.35 2.61
N ALA A 324 -30.12 31.67 3.50
CA ALA A 324 -29.57 32.24 4.72
C ALA A 324 -28.21 32.95 4.54
N ASP A 325 -27.64 32.96 3.33
CA ASP A 325 -26.31 33.52 3.01
C ASP A 325 -25.17 33.00 3.92
N ILE A 326 -25.20 31.70 4.21
CA ILE A 326 -24.19 31.02 5.05
C ILE A 326 -23.28 30.07 4.27
N GLN A 327 -23.52 29.91 2.98
CA GLN A 327 -22.71 29.08 2.09
C GLN A 327 -21.23 29.54 2.04
N VAL A 328 -20.33 28.58 1.94
CA VAL A 328 -18.92 28.84 1.62
C VAL A 328 -18.87 29.35 0.19
N GLN A 329 -18.10 30.41 -0.05
CA GLN A 329 -17.88 30.97 -1.38
C GLN A 329 -16.38 31.02 -1.63
N ILE A 330 -15.94 30.35 -2.70
CA ILE A 330 -14.54 30.32 -3.13
C ILE A 330 -14.44 30.66 -4.62
N PRO A 331 -13.37 31.35 -5.07
CA PRO A 331 -13.17 31.64 -6.48
C PRO A 331 -13.12 30.36 -7.33
N TRP A 332 -13.76 30.37 -8.48
CA TRP A 332 -13.79 29.24 -9.41
C TRP A 332 -13.78 29.69 -10.87
N LYS A 333 -13.00 28.97 -11.68
CA LYS A 333 -12.95 29.10 -13.14
C LYS A 333 -12.95 27.71 -13.76
N PRO A 334 -13.73 27.45 -14.82
CA PRO A 334 -13.73 26.14 -15.50
C PRO A 334 -12.34 25.68 -15.95
N GLN A 335 -11.44 26.62 -16.28
CA GLN A 335 -10.06 26.34 -16.68
C GLN A 335 -9.22 25.72 -15.55
N TRP A 336 -9.63 25.89 -14.29
CA TRP A 336 -8.94 25.32 -13.14
C TRP A 336 -9.20 23.82 -12.97
N LEU A 337 -10.22 23.29 -13.66
CA LEU A 337 -10.57 21.89 -13.59
C LEU A 337 -9.45 21.03 -14.16
N CYS A 338 -8.86 20.19 -13.32
CA CYS A 338 -7.70 19.37 -13.65
C CYS A 338 -6.45 20.16 -14.08
N SER A 339 -6.29 21.44 -13.70
CA SER A 339 -5.06 22.21 -13.93
C SER A 339 -4.11 22.14 -12.74
N SER A 340 -2.80 22.38 -12.97
CA SER A 340 -1.84 22.53 -11.87
C SER A 340 -1.81 23.93 -11.28
N GLU A 341 -2.21 24.94 -12.06
CA GLU A 341 -2.09 26.35 -11.70
C GLU A 341 -3.45 27.04 -11.77
N ALA A 342 -3.64 28.00 -10.87
CA ALA A 342 -4.78 28.90 -10.88
C ALA A 342 -4.49 30.06 -11.85
N VAL A 343 -5.11 30.03 -13.03
CA VAL A 343 -4.97 31.09 -14.05
C VAL A 343 -5.82 32.31 -13.65
N GLY A 344 -5.20 33.33 -13.04
CA GLY A 344 -5.76 34.65 -12.72
C GLY A 344 -7.03 34.65 -11.84
N ILE A 345 -7.14 35.53 -10.84
CA ILE A 345 -8.35 35.60 -10.01
C ILE A 345 -9.37 36.60 -10.58
N ASP A 346 -8.91 37.53 -11.42
CA ASP A 346 -9.75 38.54 -12.07
C ASP A 346 -10.81 37.85 -12.96
N ASP A 347 -12.08 38.25 -12.85
CA ASP A 347 -13.24 37.61 -13.50
C ASP A 347 -13.53 36.15 -13.12
N ALA A 348 -13.06 35.66 -11.96
CA ALA A 348 -13.45 34.35 -11.45
C ALA A 348 -14.93 34.32 -11.00
N GLY A 349 -15.65 33.26 -11.38
CA GLY A 349 -16.93 32.93 -10.77
C GLY A 349 -16.77 32.42 -9.34
N THR A 350 -17.83 31.86 -8.76
CA THR A 350 -17.81 31.32 -7.40
C THR A 350 -18.26 29.87 -7.39
N ALA A 351 -17.50 28.99 -6.73
CA ALA A 351 -17.96 27.67 -6.32
C ALA A 351 -18.39 27.72 -4.85
N SER A 352 -19.43 26.96 -4.52
CA SER A 352 -20.00 26.91 -3.17
C SER A 352 -19.99 25.48 -2.60
N PRO A 353 -18.83 24.98 -2.13
CA PRO A 353 -18.77 23.67 -1.48
C PRO A 353 -19.44 23.75 -0.09
N VAL A 354 -20.68 23.26 0.00
CA VAL A 354 -21.49 23.30 1.24
C VAL A 354 -21.41 21.99 2.00
N ASP A 355 -21.75 20.88 1.35
CA ASP A 355 -21.79 19.54 1.90
C ASP A 355 -20.73 18.64 1.27
N VAL A 356 -20.22 17.71 2.06
CA VAL A 356 -19.35 16.62 1.62
C VAL A 356 -19.88 15.34 2.23
N THR A 357 -20.37 14.43 1.37
CA THR A 357 -21.15 13.28 1.83
C THR A 357 -20.54 11.97 1.35
N TRP A 358 -20.39 11.03 2.28
CA TRP A 358 -20.14 9.63 1.99
C TRP A 358 -21.23 8.76 2.62
N MET A 359 -22.23 8.39 1.82
CA MET A 359 -23.42 7.67 2.32
C MET A 359 -24.11 8.47 3.44
N ASP A 360 -24.20 7.90 4.64
CA ASP A 360 -24.80 8.48 5.84
C ASP A 360 -23.87 9.45 6.60
N ASP A 361 -22.56 9.45 6.29
CA ASP A 361 -21.60 10.40 6.84
C ASP A 361 -21.64 11.72 6.06
N LEU A 362 -22.31 12.74 6.62
CA LEU A 362 -22.36 14.10 6.08
C LEU A 362 -21.41 15.02 6.84
N SER A 363 -20.61 15.79 6.10
CA SER A 363 -19.83 16.91 6.63
C SER A 363 -20.29 18.22 6.00
N VAL A 364 -20.57 19.23 6.81
CA VAL A 364 -20.96 20.57 6.37
C VAL A 364 -19.83 21.55 6.63
N LEU A 365 -19.47 22.33 5.61
CA LEU A 365 -18.37 23.30 5.63
C LEU A 365 -18.92 24.69 5.95
N ILE A 366 -18.34 25.36 6.96
CA ILE A 366 -18.81 26.68 7.40
C ILE A 366 -17.60 27.60 7.61
N GLN A 367 -17.62 28.80 7.04
CA GLN A 367 -16.57 29.80 7.18
C GLN A 367 -17.13 31.17 7.57
N ALA A 368 -16.35 31.95 8.31
CA ALA A 368 -16.66 33.34 8.63
C ALA A 368 -15.39 34.18 8.82
N LYS A 369 -15.52 35.50 8.68
CA LYS A 369 -14.43 36.46 8.89
C LYS A 369 -14.13 36.72 10.38
N SER A 370 -15.13 36.55 11.25
CA SER A 370 -15.00 36.75 12.70
C SER A 370 -15.47 35.53 13.49
N PRO A 371 -14.93 35.31 14.70
CA PRO A 371 -15.37 34.21 15.57
C PRO A 371 -16.86 34.29 15.96
N ALA A 372 -17.40 35.50 16.17
CA ALA A 372 -18.82 35.69 16.52
C ALA A 372 -19.75 35.26 15.38
N SER A 373 -19.47 35.75 14.16
CA SER A 373 -20.24 35.37 12.96
C SER A 373 -20.12 33.87 12.68
N LEU A 374 -18.99 33.23 13.00
CA LEU A 374 -18.85 31.79 12.82
C LEU A 374 -19.86 31.01 13.67
N ILE A 375 -20.05 31.38 14.93
CA ILE A 375 -20.96 30.68 15.84
C ILE A 375 -22.42 30.86 15.41
N GLU A 376 -22.79 32.06 14.97
CA GLU A 376 -24.11 32.34 14.41
C GLU A 376 -24.36 31.48 13.15
N LYS A 377 -23.43 31.49 12.18
CA LYS A 377 -23.54 30.66 10.98
C LYS A 377 -23.57 29.16 11.31
N LEU A 378 -22.79 28.71 12.29
CA LEU A 378 -22.80 27.31 12.75
C LEU A 378 -24.14 26.91 13.35
N LYS A 379 -24.75 27.79 14.15
CA LYS A 379 -26.06 27.54 14.76
C LYS A 379 -27.15 27.40 13.69
N ILE A 380 -27.17 28.32 12.71
CA ILE A 380 -28.12 28.28 11.58
C ILE A 380 -27.87 27.03 10.73
N ALA A 381 -26.61 26.74 10.39
CA ALA A 381 -26.24 25.58 9.59
C ALA A 381 -26.63 24.26 10.26
N ALA A 382 -26.33 24.10 11.55
CA ALA A 382 -26.65 22.91 12.30
C ALA A 382 -28.16 22.71 12.48
N THR A 383 -28.88 23.78 12.82
CA THR A 383 -30.35 23.76 12.95
C THR A 383 -31.00 23.35 11.63
N THR A 384 -30.64 24.04 10.54
CA THR A 384 -31.14 23.73 9.19
C THR A 384 -30.84 22.29 8.79
N THR A 385 -29.62 21.82 9.00
CA THR A 385 -29.21 20.46 8.62
C THR A 385 -29.99 19.39 9.39
N VAL A 386 -30.16 19.58 10.71
CA VAL A 386 -30.96 18.68 11.55
C VAL A 386 -32.41 18.66 11.10
N ASP A 387 -33.01 19.84 10.87
CA ASP A 387 -34.40 19.95 10.44
C ASP A 387 -34.63 19.27 9.09
N GLN A 388 -33.74 19.46 8.11
CA GLN A 388 -33.85 18.81 6.80
C GLN A 388 -33.73 17.28 6.89
N CYS A 389 -32.87 16.76 7.78
CA CYS A 389 -32.81 15.32 8.03
C CYS A 389 -34.12 14.80 8.63
N LEU A 390 -34.62 15.48 9.67
CA LEU A 390 -35.87 15.09 10.36
C LEU A 390 -37.08 15.13 9.42
N GLN A 391 -37.16 16.13 8.54
CA GLN A 391 -38.20 16.22 7.52
C GLN A 391 -38.21 15.02 6.57
N ALA A 392 -37.03 14.48 6.25
CA ALA A 392 -36.87 13.25 5.48
C ALA A 392 -36.99 11.95 6.33
N ILE A 393 -37.43 12.06 7.58
CA ILE A 393 -37.54 10.93 8.53
C ILE A 393 -36.17 10.27 8.81
N LEU A 394 -35.08 11.00 8.58
CA LEU A 394 -33.72 10.59 8.90
C LEU A 394 -33.31 11.21 10.22
N LEU A 395 -32.96 10.38 11.21
CA LEU A 395 -32.70 10.84 12.56
C LEU A 395 -31.20 11.10 12.81
N PRO A 396 -30.76 12.35 13.05
CA PRO A 396 -29.39 12.64 13.47
C PRO A 396 -29.08 12.10 14.86
N ASN A 397 -27.84 11.67 15.07
CA ASN A 397 -27.38 11.06 16.30
C ASN A 397 -26.56 12.04 17.14
N LEU A 398 -27.22 12.88 17.93
CA LEU A 398 -26.58 13.90 18.79
C LEU A 398 -25.84 13.33 20.03
N ARG A 399 -25.47 12.04 20.03
CA ARG A 399 -24.66 11.42 21.10
C ARG A 399 -23.17 11.75 20.89
N ALA A 400 -22.39 11.71 21.97
CA ALA A 400 -20.94 11.94 21.90
C ALA A 400 -20.24 10.96 20.93
N GLY A 401 -19.31 11.48 20.14
CA GLY A 401 -18.58 10.77 19.09
C GLY A 401 -19.40 10.44 17.84
N LYS A 402 -20.58 11.04 17.68
CA LYS A 402 -21.48 10.88 16.54
C LYS A 402 -21.68 12.24 15.85
N THR A 403 -22.85 12.87 15.95
CA THR A 403 -23.04 14.21 15.39
C THR A 403 -22.37 15.26 16.30
N GLU A 404 -21.25 15.83 15.83
CA GLU A 404 -20.42 16.79 16.56
C GLU A 404 -19.85 17.84 15.60
N ALA A 405 -19.47 19.02 16.13
CA ALA A 405 -18.79 20.03 15.34
C ALA A 405 -17.39 20.34 15.86
N ILE A 406 -16.47 20.61 14.92
CA ILE A 406 -15.16 21.16 15.21
C ILE A 406 -15.16 22.64 14.84
N VAL A 407 -14.57 23.47 15.69
CA VAL A 407 -14.52 24.93 15.50
C VAL A 407 -13.08 25.42 15.63
N SER A 408 -12.64 26.26 14.71
CA SER A 408 -11.34 26.94 14.72
C SER A 408 -11.52 28.44 14.55
N PHE A 409 -11.13 29.21 15.56
CA PHE A 409 -11.26 30.67 15.57
C PHE A 409 -9.99 31.36 15.10
N HIS A 410 -10.17 32.43 14.32
CA HIS A 410 -9.12 33.35 13.92
C HIS A 410 -9.65 34.79 13.96
N GLY A 411 -8.81 35.74 14.35
CA GLY A 411 -9.14 37.16 14.42
C GLY A 411 -9.46 37.67 15.84
N ALA A 412 -9.92 38.92 15.91
CA ALA A 412 -10.27 39.59 17.17
C ALA A 412 -11.44 38.88 17.88
N GLY A 413 -11.41 38.83 19.22
CA GLY A 413 -12.44 38.15 20.03
C GLY A 413 -12.24 36.65 20.23
N THR A 414 -11.19 36.05 19.65
CA THR A 414 -10.91 34.60 19.78
C THR A 414 -10.78 34.13 21.23
N LYS A 415 -10.04 34.86 22.07
CA LYS A 415 -9.83 34.47 23.48
C LYS A 415 -11.12 34.54 24.29
N THR A 416 -11.91 35.60 24.10
CA THR A 416 -13.17 35.84 24.82
C THR A 416 -14.19 34.75 24.47
N ILE A 417 -14.52 34.60 23.18
CA ILE A 417 -15.50 33.62 22.70
C ILE A 417 -15.03 32.19 22.99
N GLY A 418 -13.73 31.92 22.82
CA GLY A 418 -13.16 30.62 23.20
C GLY A 418 -13.34 30.31 24.68
N SER A 419 -13.07 31.29 25.56
CA SER A 419 -13.21 31.10 27.01
C SER A 419 -14.65 30.94 27.47
N GLU A 420 -15.62 31.55 26.76
CA GLU A 420 -17.04 31.42 27.05
C GLU A 420 -17.60 30.09 26.57
N LEU A 421 -17.28 29.70 25.33
CA LEU A 421 -17.83 28.51 24.69
C LEU A 421 -17.24 27.22 25.26
N PHE A 422 -15.97 27.24 25.67
CA PHE A 422 -15.24 26.10 26.23
C PHE A 422 -15.06 26.16 27.76
N ARG A 423 -15.89 26.94 28.47
CA ARG A 423 -15.78 27.13 29.93
C ARG A 423 -16.09 25.87 30.77
N GLY A 424 -16.64 24.82 30.17
CA GLY A 424 -16.99 23.56 30.86
C GLY A 424 -16.47 22.31 30.15
N ASP A 425 -16.56 21.16 30.83
CA ASP A 425 -16.01 19.87 30.35
C ASP A 425 -16.67 19.32 29.08
N CYS A 426 -17.87 19.82 28.74
CA CYS A 426 -18.62 19.42 27.55
C CYS A 426 -19.22 20.66 26.87
N PRO A 427 -18.47 21.35 25.98
CA PRO A 427 -18.98 22.52 25.26
C PRO A 427 -20.11 22.08 24.32
N THR A 428 -21.28 22.73 24.44
CA THR A 428 -22.45 22.45 23.60
C THR A 428 -23.08 23.74 23.11
N LEU A 429 -23.62 23.71 21.90
CA LEU A 429 -24.40 24.77 21.27
C LEU A 429 -25.88 24.34 21.20
N ALA A 430 -26.78 25.14 21.76
CA ALA A 430 -28.22 24.89 21.64
C ALA A 430 -28.69 25.22 20.21
N LEU A 431 -29.46 24.31 19.60
CA LEU A 431 -30.03 24.48 18.27
C LEU A 431 -31.44 25.05 18.40
N GLU A 432 -31.83 25.94 17.47
CA GLU A 432 -33.16 26.56 17.44
C GLU A 432 -34.09 25.78 16.51
N SER A 433 -34.09 24.46 16.64
CA SER A 433 -34.89 23.58 15.80
C SER A 433 -36.35 23.64 16.22
N GLN A 434 -37.24 23.88 15.25
CA GLN A 434 -38.68 23.83 15.51
C GLN A 434 -39.20 22.39 15.65
N LEU A 435 -38.49 21.43 15.04
CA LEU A 435 -38.85 20.02 15.11
C LEU A 435 -38.27 19.38 16.38
N TRP A 436 -37.07 19.78 16.83
CA TRP A 436 -36.40 19.22 17.99
C TRP A 436 -35.91 20.33 18.96
N PRO A 437 -36.81 20.88 19.80
CA PRO A 437 -36.51 22.05 20.64
C PRO A 437 -35.32 21.89 21.59
N ASP A 438 -35.11 20.67 22.11
CA ASP A 438 -34.02 20.37 23.05
C ASP A 438 -32.70 19.94 22.38
N ALA A 439 -32.59 20.05 21.06
CA ALA A 439 -31.40 19.62 20.33
C ALA A 439 -30.17 20.45 20.72
N ARG A 440 -29.11 19.76 21.18
CA ARG A 440 -27.82 20.36 21.52
C ARG A 440 -26.70 19.72 20.72
N LEU A 441 -25.91 20.55 20.06
CA LEU A 441 -24.73 20.15 19.29
C LEU A 441 -23.48 20.19 20.16
N ARG A 442 -22.75 19.08 20.24
CA ARG A 442 -21.48 19.03 20.96
C ARG A 442 -20.33 19.58 20.13
N LEU A 443 -19.45 20.33 20.76
CA LEU A 443 -18.24 20.87 20.15
C LEU A 443 -17.01 20.07 20.60
N VAL A 444 -16.11 19.76 19.66
CA VAL A 444 -14.91 18.94 19.92
C VAL A 444 -13.68 19.50 19.23
N ALA A 445 -12.50 19.24 19.81
CA ALA A 445 -11.22 19.65 19.20
C ALA A 445 -10.78 18.73 18.06
N SER A 446 -11.21 17.46 18.09
CA SER A 446 -10.89 16.47 17.07
C SER A 446 -12.03 15.49 16.87
N TYR A 447 -12.26 15.08 15.62
CA TYR A 447 -13.30 14.14 15.24
C TYR A 447 -12.74 13.03 14.35
N LYS A 448 -13.32 11.83 14.43
CA LYS A 448 -12.95 10.69 13.58
C LYS A 448 -13.88 10.61 12.37
N HIS A 449 -13.47 11.21 11.26
CA HIS A 449 -14.22 11.24 10.00
C HIS A 449 -13.67 10.20 9.00
N LEU A 450 -14.53 9.31 8.50
CA LEU A 450 -14.22 8.34 7.42
C LEU A 450 -12.94 7.51 7.66
N GLY A 451 -12.67 7.20 8.93
CA GLY A 451 -11.51 6.43 9.36
C GLY A 451 -10.23 7.24 9.58
N GLY A 452 -10.24 8.56 9.36
CA GLY A 452 -9.15 9.48 9.73
C GLY A 452 -9.55 10.47 10.82
N ILE A 453 -8.55 11.12 11.41
CA ILE A 453 -8.73 12.15 12.44
C ILE A 453 -8.63 13.52 11.76
N VAL A 454 -9.64 14.33 12.02
CA VAL A 454 -9.70 15.75 11.68
C VAL A 454 -9.54 16.53 12.98
N HIS A 455 -8.70 17.56 12.98
CA HIS A 455 -8.42 18.40 14.13
C HIS A 455 -8.75 19.86 13.80
N ALA A 456 -9.24 20.63 14.77
CA ALA A 456 -9.64 22.03 14.60
C ALA A 456 -8.60 22.88 13.86
N GLY A 457 -7.35 22.85 14.33
CA GLY A 457 -6.25 23.60 13.72
C GLY A 457 -5.69 23.01 12.43
N GLY A 458 -6.39 22.09 11.74
CA GLY A 458 -6.00 21.54 10.43
C GLY A 458 -4.73 20.67 10.38
N ASN A 459 -3.98 20.54 11.48
CA ASN A 459 -2.70 19.81 11.49
C ASN A 459 -2.86 18.28 11.51
N LEU A 460 -1.85 17.59 10.96
CA LEU A 460 -1.83 16.13 10.83
C LEU A 460 -1.26 15.38 12.05
N LYS A 461 -0.92 16.06 13.16
CA LYS A 461 -0.21 15.44 14.29
C LYS A 461 -1.01 14.29 14.92
N ALA A 462 -2.31 14.51 15.15
CA ALA A 462 -3.20 13.52 15.73
C ALA A 462 -3.42 12.33 14.77
N GLU A 463 -3.62 12.61 13.49
CA GLU A 463 -3.76 11.60 12.43
C GLU A 463 -2.51 10.72 12.33
N LEU A 464 -1.32 11.32 12.23
CA LEU A 464 -0.05 10.57 12.15
C LEU A 464 0.14 9.65 13.36
N LYS A 465 -0.15 10.15 14.57
CA LYS A 465 -0.06 9.35 15.80
C LYS A 465 -1.03 8.15 15.76
N ALA A 466 -2.27 8.37 15.32
CA ALA A 466 -3.27 7.30 15.24
C ALA A 466 -2.95 6.25 14.16
N ARG A 467 -2.43 6.67 13.00
CA ARG A 467 -1.98 5.77 11.92
C ARG A 467 -0.81 4.91 12.34
N ILE A 468 0.20 5.51 12.97
CA ILE A 468 1.35 4.79 13.54
C ILE A 468 0.90 3.78 14.59
N GLY A 469 0.00 4.17 15.49
CA GLY A 469 -0.56 3.25 16.50
C GLY A 469 -1.33 2.08 15.87
N SER A 470 -2.15 2.35 14.85
CA SER A 470 -2.92 1.33 14.13
C SER A 470 -2.01 0.35 13.39
N ALA A 471 -0.96 0.85 12.74
CA ALA A 471 0.04 0.02 12.08
C ALA A 471 0.77 -0.89 13.06
N TRP A 472 1.17 -0.37 14.23
CA TRP A 472 1.76 -1.18 15.29
C TRP A 472 0.82 -2.25 15.82
N ALA A 473 -0.47 -1.94 16.01
CA ALA A 473 -1.46 -2.91 16.43
C ALA A 473 -1.62 -4.04 15.40
N ALA A 474 -1.69 -3.70 14.10
CA ALA A 474 -1.76 -4.66 13.01
C ALA A 474 -0.50 -5.55 12.95
N PHE A 475 0.68 -4.96 13.09
CA PHE A 475 1.94 -5.68 13.11
C PHE A 475 2.06 -6.60 14.33
N ALA A 476 1.70 -6.11 15.52
CA ALA A 476 1.76 -6.85 16.78
C ALA A 476 0.91 -8.13 16.74
N LYS A 477 -0.28 -8.08 16.13
CA LYS A 477 -1.22 -9.20 16.00
C LYS A 477 -0.58 -10.44 15.32
N HIS A 478 0.28 -10.22 14.33
CA HIS A 478 0.94 -11.28 13.55
C HIS A 478 2.45 -11.35 13.78
N ARG A 479 2.97 -10.63 14.78
CA ARG A 479 4.40 -10.44 15.04
C ARG A 479 5.15 -11.75 15.17
N LYS A 480 4.73 -12.64 16.07
CA LYS A 480 5.43 -13.91 16.35
C LYS A 480 5.27 -14.93 15.21
N LYS A 481 4.08 -15.03 14.63
CA LYS A 481 3.72 -16.07 13.65
C LYS A 481 4.27 -15.79 12.25
N ILE A 482 4.34 -14.50 11.86
CA ILE A 482 4.67 -14.10 10.50
C ILE A 482 5.94 -13.26 10.49
N PHE A 483 5.89 -12.05 11.08
CA PHE A 483 6.95 -11.06 10.85
C PHE A 483 8.29 -11.44 11.49
N HIS A 484 8.29 -11.95 12.72
CA HIS A 484 9.51 -12.40 13.42
C HIS A 484 9.84 -13.88 13.17
N SER A 485 8.98 -14.60 12.44
CA SER A 485 9.20 -16.01 12.16
C SER A 485 10.42 -16.18 11.24
N PRO A 486 11.40 -17.02 11.60
CA PRO A 486 12.52 -17.32 10.71
C PRO A 486 12.11 -18.22 9.53
N VAL A 487 10.92 -18.82 9.59
CA VAL A 487 10.42 -19.77 8.57
C VAL A 487 9.78 -19.06 7.39
N VAL A 488 9.16 -17.90 7.62
CA VAL A 488 8.46 -17.15 6.56
C VAL A 488 9.48 -16.41 5.70
N HIS A 489 9.42 -16.58 4.39
CA HIS A 489 10.38 -15.96 3.48
C HIS A 489 10.23 -14.41 3.51
N PRO A 490 11.33 -13.62 3.46
CA PRO A 490 11.26 -12.15 3.54
C PRO A 490 10.32 -11.51 2.51
N LYS A 491 10.23 -12.09 1.30
CA LYS A 491 9.29 -11.63 0.26
C LYS A 491 7.83 -11.79 0.68
N GLU A 492 7.47 -12.89 1.33
CA GLU A 492 6.10 -13.13 1.81
C GLU A 492 5.78 -12.23 3.01
N LYS A 493 6.75 -12.05 3.91
CA LYS A 493 6.63 -11.07 5.01
C LYS A 493 6.36 -9.67 4.46
N ALA A 494 7.06 -9.25 3.41
CA ALA A 494 6.85 -7.96 2.77
C ALA A 494 5.45 -7.83 2.17
N VAL A 495 4.97 -8.84 1.44
CA VAL A 495 3.60 -8.85 0.87
C VAL A 495 2.54 -8.73 1.96
N LEU A 496 2.68 -9.52 3.03
CA LEU A 496 1.77 -9.48 4.18
C LEU A 496 1.86 -8.15 4.94
N PHE A 497 3.06 -7.61 5.09
CA PHE A 497 3.28 -6.29 5.69
C PHE A 497 2.59 -5.20 4.88
N SER A 498 2.77 -5.19 3.56
CA SER A 498 2.09 -4.22 2.68
C SER A 498 0.57 -4.33 2.78
N SER A 499 0.01 -5.54 2.82
CA SER A 499 -1.45 -5.72 2.83
C SER A 499 -2.12 -5.49 4.19
N LEU A 500 -1.45 -5.79 5.31
CA LEU A 500 -2.03 -5.76 6.66
C LEU A 500 -1.57 -4.55 7.48
N VAL A 501 -0.33 -4.09 7.30
CA VAL A 501 0.29 -3.05 8.13
C VAL A 501 0.37 -1.74 7.36
N ALA A 502 1.06 -1.72 6.22
CA ALA A 502 1.25 -0.50 5.43
C ALA A 502 -0.09 0.08 4.94
N SER A 503 -1.05 -0.79 4.57
CA SER A 503 -2.41 -0.39 4.20
C SER A 503 -3.15 0.40 5.29
N THR A 504 -2.87 0.11 6.57
CA THR A 504 -3.44 0.85 7.71
C THR A 504 -2.69 2.15 8.00
N LEU A 505 -1.36 2.14 7.82
CA LEU A 505 -0.49 3.29 8.04
C LEU A 505 -0.75 4.41 7.03
N TYR A 506 -0.89 4.04 5.75
CA TYR A 506 -1.04 4.96 4.63
C TYR A 506 -2.50 5.17 4.21
N TYR A 507 -3.46 4.67 4.98
CA TYR A 507 -4.87 4.92 4.69
C TYR A 507 -5.15 6.43 4.68
N GLY A 508 -5.57 6.94 3.51
CA GLY A 508 -5.87 8.36 3.31
C GLY A 508 -4.65 9.28 3.20
N SER A 509 -3.42 8.76 3.19
CA SER A 509 -2.21 9.61 3.15
C SER A 509 -2.01 10.33 1.82
N GLY A 510 -2.63 9.85 0.72
CA GLY A 510 -2.64 10.57 -0.56
C GLY A 510 -3.37 11.92 -0.53
N THR A 511 -4.14 12.20 0.54
CA THR A 511 -4.86 13.46 0.77
C THR A 511 -4.13 14.42 1.72
N TRP A 512 -2.97 14.01 2.25
CA TRP A 512 -2.20 14.84 3.17
C TRP A 512 -1.48 15.96 2.39
N SER A 513 -1.61 17.19 2.85
CA SER A 513 -0.86 18.35 2.36
C SER A 513 0.10 18.85 3.43
N GLY A 514 1.28 19.33 3.01
CA GLY A 514 2.21 20.05 3.88
C GLY A 514 2.71 19.22 5.08
N ILE A 515 3.02 17.94 4.87
CA ILE A 515 3.52 17.07 5.94
C ILE A 515 4.91 17.58 6.37
N PRO A 516 5.11 17.96 7.64
CA PRO A 516 6.41 18.46 8.08
C PRO A 516 7.47 17.34 8.02
N PRO A 517 8.76 17.66 7.79
CA PRO A 517 9.85 16.67 7.75
C PRO A 517 9.89 15.78 9.01
N SER A 518 9.59 16.35 10.18
CA SER A 518 9.46 15.60 11.44
C SER A 518 8.35 14.55 11.43
N GLY A 519 7.25 14.80 10.70
CA GLY A 519 6.17 13.85 10.48
C GLY A 519 6.61 12.68 9.60
N ILE A 520 7.30 12.96 8.50
CA ILE A 520 7.89 11.93 7.61
C ILE A 520 8.90 11.07 8.38
N GLY A 521 9.75 11.70 9.19
CA GLY A 521 10.72 11.02 10.06
C GLY A 521 10.07 10.05 11.06
N ARG A 522 8.89 10.39 11.61
CA ARG A 522 8.14 9.48 12.50
C ARG A 522 7.61 8.25 11.77
N ILE A 523 7.09 8.42 10.56
CA ILE A 523 6.64 7.30 9.72
C ILE A 523 7.84 6.40 9.39
N GLN A 524 8.94 7.00 8.96
CA GLN A 524 10.18 6.30 8.63
C GLN A 524 10.70 5.48 9.83
N HIS A 525 10.79 6.09 11.01
CA HIS A 525 11.23 5.41 12.23
C HIS A 525 10.30 4.24 12.60
N CYS A 526 8.99 4.43 12.45
CA CYS A 526 7.99 3.39 12.67
C CYS A 526 8.21 2.18 11.74
N LEU A 527 8.43 2.43 10.45
CA LEU A 527 8.73 1.38 9.47
C LEU A 527 10.03 0.64 9.81
N VAL A 528 11.12 1.38 10.10
CA VAL A 528 12.43 0.80 10.42
C VAL A 528 12.33 -0.11 11.63
N SER A 529 11.64 0.32 12.70
CA SER A 529 11.47 -0.51 13.90
C SER A 529 10.74 -1.83 13.61
N MET A 530 9.69 -1.81 12.80
CA MET A 530 8.99 -3.04 12.41
C MET A 530 9.84 -3.92 11.49
N ALA A 531 10.54 -3.30 10.53
CA ALA A 531 11.38 -3.97 9.56
C ALA A 531 12.57 -4.72 10.20
N ARG A 532 13.17 -4.19 11.28
CA ARG A 532 14.24 -4.88 12.04
C ARG A 532 13.81 -6.28 12.48
N GLY A 533 12.57 -6.43 12.96
CA GLY A 533 12.01 -7.73 13.35
C GLY A 533 11.78 -8.69 12.17
N MET A 534 11.65 -8.17 10.95
CA MET A 534 11.37 -8.94 9.74
C MET A 534 12.60 -9.58 9.11
N LEU A 535 13.81 -9.12 9.45
CA LEU A 535 15.07 -9.59 8.84
C LEU A 535 15.53 -10.99 9.29
N ARG A 536 14.82 -11.62 10.24
CA ARG A 536 15.09 -13.01 10.64
C ARG A 536 14.86 -13.99 9.48
N PRO A 537 15.70 -15.03 9.33
CA PRO A 537 16.80 -15.41 10.23
C PRO A 537 18.14 -14.73 9.93
N ARG A 538 18.25 -13.97 8.84
CA ARG A 538 19.53 -13.39 8.38
C ARG A 538 20.17 -12.48 9.43
N PHE A 539 19.35 -11.71 10.14
CA PHE A 539 19.77 -10.90 11.27
C PHE A 539 18.84 -11.14 12.44
N ASN A 540 19.40 -11.26 13.64
CA ASN A 540 18.64 -11.14 14.86
C ASN A 540 18.25 -9.66 15.10
N PHE A 541 17.41 -9.39 16.10
CA PHE A 541 16.89 -8.03 16.29
C PHE A 541 17.97 -7.04 16.74
N GLU A 542 18.89 -7.49 17.59
CA GLU A 542 19.99 -6.66 18.12
C GLU A 542 20.99 -6.30 17.00
N GLU A 543 21.37 -7.29 16.19
CA GLU A 543 22.17 -7.06 14.98
C GLU A 543 21.48 -6.06 14.03
N ALA A 544 20.17 -6.22 13.82
CA ALA A 544 19.40 -5.33 12.97
C ALA A 544 19.28 -3.90 13.51
N CYS A 545 19.47 -3.68 14.82
CA CYS A 545 19.51 -2.35 15.42
C CYS A 545 20.75 -1.55 15.01
N HIS A 546 21.87 -2.23 14.74
CA HIS A 546 23.13 -1.62 14.30
C HIS A 546 23.21 -1.37 12.80
N LEU A 547 22.22 -1.85 12.03
CA LEU A 547 22.13 -1.60 10.59
C LEU A 547 21.55 -0.20 10.31
N GLY A 548 22.04 0.42 9.23
CA GLY A 548 21.52 1.68 8.73
C GLY A 548 20.04 1.58 8.34
N HIS A 549 19.28 2.65 8.54
CA HIS A 549 17.83 2.67 8.30
C HIS A 549 17.43 2.24 6.89
N LEU A 550 18.13 2.75 5.87
CA LEU A 550 17.87 2.43 4.47
C LEU A 550 18.12 0.94 4.18
N TYR A 551 19.18 0.38 4.77
CA TYR A 551 19.53 -1.03 4.65
C TYR A 551 18.45 -1.95 5.24
N VAL A 552 17.97 -1.61 6.44
CA VAL A 552 16.90 -2.37 7.10
C VAL A 552 15.65 -2.42 6.23
N LEU A 553 15.21 -1.27 5.70
CA LEU A 553 14.00 -1.19 4.89
C LEU A 553 14.16 -1.91 3.55
N ALA A 554 15.29 -1.70 2.86
CA ALA A 554 15.57 -2.33 1.58
C ALA A 554 15.60 -3.86 1.67
N HIS A 555 16.27 -4.43 2.68
CA HIS A 555 16.29 -5.88 2.88
C HIS A 555 14.96 -6.45 3.37
N ALA A 556 14.17 -5.67 4.11
CA ALA A 556 12.80 -6.03 4.44
C ALA A 556 11.84 -5.87 3.24
N ARG A 557 12.31 -5.33 2.12
CA ARG A 557 11.53 -4.99 0.92
C ARG A 557 10.36 -4.06 1.24
N ILE A 558 10.61 -3.08 2.09
CA ILE A 558 9.67 -2.03 2.47
C ILE A 558 10.17 -0.71 1.87
N PRO A 559 9.36 0.00 1.07
CA PRO A 559 9.75 1.31 0.56
C PRO A 559 9.94 2.32 1.70
N THR A 560 10.76 3.34 1.47
CA THR A 560 10.85 4.46 2.41
C THR A 560 9.51 5.18 2.58
N ALA A 561 9.39 5.95 3.67
CA ALA A 561 8.20 6.75 3.94
C ALA A 561 7.88 7.71 2.80
N LEU A 562 8.89 8.40 2.27
CA LEU A 562 8.74 9.37 1.18
C LEU A 562 8.29 8.70 -0.13
N THR A 563 8.94 7.60 -0.53
CA THR A 563 8.54 6.80 -1.71
C THR A 563 7.08 6.34 -1.59
N SER A 564 6.64 5.94 -0.39
CA SER A 564 5.25 5.54 -0.14
C SER A 564 4.28 6.71 -0.26
N LEU A 565 4.62 7.88 0.30
CA LEU A 565 3.79 9.08 0.23
C LEU A 565 3.61 9.58 -1.20
N HIS A 566 4.67 9.65 -2.01
CA HIS A 566 4.55 10.00 -3.43
C HIS A 566 3.63 9.00 -4.17
N THR A 567 3.82 7.71 -3.92
CA THR A 567 3.02 6.65 -4.54
C THR A 567 1.53 6.80 -4.21
N GLU A 568 1.18 7.03 -2.94
CA GLU A 568 -0.21 7.23 -2.51
C GLU A 568 -0.81 8.53 -3.06
N ARG A 569 -0.03 9.61 -3.11
CA ARG A 569 -0.48 10.90 -3.67
C ARG A 569 -0.78 10.79 -5.17
N LEU A 570 0.07 10.12 -5.96
CA LEU A 570 -0.15 9.90 -7.39
C LEU A 570 -1.32 8.93 -7.67
N ARG A 571 -1.56 7.97 -6.77
CA ARG A 571 -2.76 7.13 -6.80
C ARG A 571 -4.03 7.94 -6.53
N HIS A 572 -3.96 8.91 -5.60
CA HIS A 572 -5.06 9.80 -5.29
C HIS A 572 -5.33 10.82 -6.40
N LEU A 573 -4.28 11.39 -7.02
CA LEU A 573 -4.40 12.25 -8.21
C LEU A 573 -5.22 11.58 -9.32
N LYS A 574 -5.00 10.29 -9.54
CA LYS A 574 -5.79 9.53 -10.50
C LYS A 574 -7.29 9.61 -10.21
N ALA A 575 -7.68 9.50 -8.93
CA ALA A 575 -9.08 9.55 -8.53
C ALA A 575 -9.68 10.96 -8.74
N THR A 576 -8.94 12.02 -8.38
CA THR A 576 -9.40 13.40 -8.53
C THR A 576 -9.51 13.84 -9.99
N VAL A 577 -8.72 13.23 -10.89
CA VAL A 577 -8.78 13.50 -12.34
C VAL A 577 -9.90 12.71 -13.03
N ILE A 578 -10.08 11.43 -12.70
CA ILE A 578 -11.14 10.59 -13.32
C ILE A 578 -12.53 11.04 -12.85
N LYS A 579 -12.64 11.42 -11.58
CA LYS A 579 -13.88 11.89 -10.95
C LYS A 579 -13.71 13.35 -10.56
N ALA A 580 -13.30 14.16 -11.53
CA ALA A 580 -13.15 15.59 -11.36
C ALA A 580 -14.51 16.23 -11.06
N SER A 581 -14.49 17.15 -10.10
CA SER A 581 -15.65 17.93 -9.68
C SER A 581 -15.20 19.36 -9.41
N ASP A 582 -16.00 20.31 -9.86
CA ASP A 582 -15.70 21.74 -9.75
C ASP A 582 -15.43 22.16 -8.30
N GLU A 583 -16.30 21.76 -7.36
CA GLU A 583 -16.16 22.10 -5.94
C GLU A 583 -14.87 21.56 -5.31
N LEU A 584 -14.51 20.29 -5.59
CA LEU A 584 -13.24 19.74 -5.11
C LEU A 584 -12.06 20.49 -5.71
N TRP A 585 -12.02 20.70 -7.02
CA TRP A 585 -10.89 21.38 -7.68
C TRP A 585 -10.80 22.85 -7.26
N ALA A 586 -11.92 23.52 -7.02
CA ALA A 586 -11.94 24.84 -6.40
C ALA A 586 -11.31 24.81 -5.01
N LEU A 587 -11.64 23.82 -4.16
CA LEU A 587 -10.99 23.64 -2.85
C LEU A 587 -9.50 23.34 -2.97
N LEU A 588 -9.06 22.56 -3.96
CA LEU A 588 -7.65 22.26 -4.19
C LEU A 588 -6.87 23.50 -4.58
N HIS A 589 -7.40 24.35 -5.46
CA HIS A 589 -6.78 25.63 -5.83
C HIS A 589 -6.86 26.67 -4.71
N TYR A 590 -7.92 26.64 -3.90
CA TYR A 590 -8.04 27.49 -2.72
C TYR A 590 -7.02 27.09 -1.62
N GLU A 591 -6.69 25.80 -1.54
CA GLU A 591 -5.69 25.25 -0.61
C GLU A 591 -4.26 25.28 -1.15
N VAL A 592 -4.02 25.15 -2.46
CA VAL A 592 -2.70 25.25 -3.14
C VAL A 592 -1.66 24.18 -2.77
N THR A 593 -1.37 23.96 -1.49
CA THR A 593 -0.25 23.13 -1.00
C THR A 593 -0.31 21.69 -1.49
N TRP A 594 -1.50 21.08 -1.55
CA TRP A 594 -1.62 19.72 -2.06
C TRP A 594 -1.23 19.61 -3.55
N LEU A 595 -1.58 20.61 -4.38
CA LEU A 595 -1.20 20.62 -5.79
C LEU A 595 0.32 20.76 -5.97
N GLN A 596 0.96 21.57 -5.12
CA GLN A 596 2.43 21.68 -5.06
C GLN A 596 3.07 20.33 -4.70
N ASP A 597 2.58 19.66 -3.65
CA ASP A 597 3.03 18.33 -3.25
C ASP A 597 2.84 17.28 -4.38
N VAL A 598 1.79 17.43 -5.21
CA VAL A 598 1.57 16.57 -6.39
C VAL A 598 2.61 16.86 -7.46
N GLN A 599 2.92 18.12 -7.75
CA GLN A 599 3.97 18.49 -8.71
C GLN A 599 5.33 17.89 -8.30
N GLU A 600 5.70 17.99 -7.01
CA GLU A 600 6.90 17.34 -6.47
C GLU A 600 6.86 15.81 -6.68
N SER A 601 5.71 15.20 -6.43
CA SER A 601 5.52 13.75 -6.65
C SER A 601 5.61 13.36 -8.13
N LEU A 602 5.17 14.23 -9.04
CA LEU A 602 5.31 14.04 -10.48
C LEU A 602 6.77 14.18 -10.92
N GLN A 603 7.52 15.13 -10.35
CA GLN A 603 8.96 15.26 -10.58
C GLN A 603 9.71 14.01 -10.12
N TRP A 604 9.43 13.52 -8.90
CA TRP A 604 9.94 12.23 -8.42
C TRP A 604 9.61 11.08 -9.38
N PHE A 605 8.34 10.99 -9.80
CA PHE A 605 7.87 9.95 -10.72
C PHE A 605 8.59 9.98 -12.07
N ARG A 606 8.83 11.16 -12.63
CA ARG A 606 9.61 11.35 -13.87
C ARG A 606 11.04 10.87 -13.70
N GLY A 607 11.69 11.23 -12.58
CA GLY A 607 13.05 10.75 -12.25
C GLY A 607 13.13 9.23 -12.18
N GLN A 608 12.17 8.59 -11.52
CA GLN A 608 12.12 7.11 -11.42
C GLN A 608 11.94 6.41 -12.77
N HIS A 609 11.26 7.07 -13.70
CA HIS A 609 11.03 6.47 -15.00
C HIS A 609 12.11 6.71 -16.02
N ALA A 610 12.80 7.86 -16.00
CA ALA A 610 13.95 8.15 -16.85
C ALA A 610 15.00 7.03 -16.74
N VAL A 611 15.23 6.57 -15.51
CA VAL A 611 16.10 5.43 -15.20
C VAL A 611 15.60 4.12 -15.79
N SER A 612 14.28 3.94 -15.98
CA SER A 612 13.70 2.68 -16.43
C SER A 612 13.66 2.47 -17.96
N GLN A 613 14.25 3.38 -18.76
CA GLN A 613 14.32 3.38 -20.23
C GLN A 613 13.00 2.99 -20.94
N SER A 614 11.84 3.31 -20.36
CA SER A 614 10.55 2.96 -20.96
C SER A 614 10.08 4.01 -21.96
N CYS A 615 9.96 3.62 -23.23
CA CYS A 615 9.39 4.36 -24.36
C CYS A 615 7.88 4.65 -24.21
N LEU A 616 7.50 5.45 -23.22
CA LEU A 616 6.13 5.92 -22.99
C LEU A 616 6.02 7.44 -23.26
N PRO A 617 4.82 7.94 -23.64
CA PRO A 617 4.63 9.30 -24.17
C PRO A 617 5.12 10.38 -23.21
N GLN A 618 5.46 11.55 -23.76
CA GLN A 618 5.98 12.71 -23.03
C GLN A 618 5.14 13.03 -21.78
N TRP A 619 5.58 12.60 -20.60
CA TRP A 619 5.07 13.10 -19.32
C TRP A 619 5.66 14.47 -18.97
N GLY A 620 6.18 15.19 -19.97
CA GLY A 620 6.88 16.46 -19.79
C GLY A 620 5.98 17.55 -19.21
N SER A 621 4.69 17.55 -19.56
CA SER A 621 3.71 18.52 -19.07
C SER A 621 2.66 17.91 -18.15
N TRP A 622 2.00 18.76 -17.36
CA TRP A 622 0.88 18.38 -16.48
C TRP A 622 -0.33 17.91 -17.31
N GLU A 623 -0.62 18.61 -18.40
CA GLU A 623 -1.72 18.33 -19.33
C GLU A 623 -1.56 16.94 -19.93
N GLY A 624 -0.33 16.56 -20.31
CA GLY A 624 -0.01 15.23 -20.81
C GLY A 624 -0.29 14.14 -19.78
N VAL A 625 0.01 14.38 -18.51
CA VAL A 625 -0.29 13.44 -17.40
C VAL A 625 -1.80 13.31 -17.20
N VAL A 626 -2.53 14.42 -17.15
CA VAL A 626 -3.99 14.42 -17.00
C VAL A 626 -4.68 13.70 -18.16
N ALA A 627 -4.29 14.02 -19.41
CA ALA A 627 -4.79 13.35 -20.60
C ALA A 627 -4.53 11.84 -20.55
N PHE A 628 -3.33 11.43 -20.12
CA PHE A 628 -2.97 10.02 -19.98
C PHE A 628 -3.78 9.31 -18.88
N ILE A 629 -4.02 9.95 -17.74
CA ILE A 629 -4.86 9.40 -16.66
C ILE A 629 -6.29 9.17 -17.15
N LYS A 630 -6.86 10.14 -17.87
CA LYS A 630 -8.22 10.05 -18.44
C LYS A 630 -8.32 8.93 -19.47
N ALA A 631 -7.35 8.84 -20.39
CA ALA A 631 -7.35 7.84 -21.45
C ALA A 631 -7.00 6.42 -20.96
N PHE A 632 -6.04 6.30 -20.04
CA PHE A 632 -5.45 5.01 -19.64
C PHE A 632 -5.28 4.87 -18.12
N PRO A 633 -6.38 4.90 -17.34
CA PRO A 633 -6.33 4.94 -15.87
C PRO A 633 -5.67 3.68 -15.24
N ASN A 634 -5.81 2.53 -15.88
CA ASN A 634 -5.16 1.29 -15.42
C ASN A 634 -3.67 1.26 -15.75
N ARG A 635 -3.25 1.85 -16.88
CA ARG A 635 -1.84 1.98 -17.23
C ARG A 635 -1.13 2.98 -16.32
N TRP A 636 -1.79 4.08 -15.95
CA TRP A 636 -1.29 4.99 -14.93
C TRP A 636 -1.02 4.28 -13.60
N LYS A 637 -1.98 3.48 -13.11
CA LYS A 637 -1.79 2.68 -11.89
C LYS A 637 -0.57 1.74 -12.01
N ALA A 638 -0.40 1.09 -13.15
CA ALA A 638 0.74 0.21 -13.40
C ALA A 638 2.07 0.99 -13.43
N ALA A 639 2.09 2.18 -14.04
CA ALA A 639 3.26 3.04 -14.11
C ALA A 639 3.69 3.52 -12.72
N VAL A 640 2.76 4.01 -11.89
CA VAL A 640 3.04 4.41 -10.49
C VAL A 640 3.60 3.24 -9.67
N ASN A 641 3.04 2.03 -9.84
CA ASN A 641 3.58 0.83 -9.17
C ASN A 641 4.99 0.47 -9.67
N LYS A 642 5.27 0.68 -10.96
CA LYS A 642 6.60 0.48 -11.54
C LYS A 642 7.60 1.48 -10.97
N ALA A 643 7.25 2.77 -10.92
CA ALA A 643 8.09 3.82 -10.33
C ALA A 643 8.44 3.53 -8.86
N CYS A 644 7.45 3.11 -8.05
CA CYS A 644 7.70 2.66 -6.68
C CYS A 644 8.68 1.47 -6.62
N SER A 645 8.52 0.50 -7.52
CA SER A 645 9.43 -0.65 -7.59
C SER A 645 10.85 -0.26 -8.01
N THR A 646 11.00 0.69 -8.94
CA THR A 646 12.30 1.24 -9.34
C THR A 646 12.98 1.95 -8.18
N ALA A 647 12.24 2.81 -7.46
CA ALA A 647 12.76 3.53 -6.30
C ALA A 647 13.26 2.57 -5.22
N MET A 648 12.53 1.49 -4.93
CA MET A 648 12.97 0.47 -3.98
C MET A 648 14.26 -0.24 -4.41
N LEU A 649 14.49 -0.44 -5.70
CA LEU A 649 15.74 -1.02 -6.21
C LEU A 649 16.91 -0.05 -6.07
N GLN A 650 16.68 1.25 -6.35
CA GLN A 650 17.67 2.29 -6.12
C GLN A 650 18.02 2.42 -4.62
N GLU A 651 17.01 2.42 -3.75
CA GLU A 651 17.18 2.44 -2.30
C GLU A 651 18.00 1.24 -1.80
N LEU A 652 17.77 0.04 -2.37
CA LEU A 652 18.57 -1.15 -2.09
C LEU A 652 20.02 -0.98 -2.53
N TRP A 653 20.26 -0.49 -3.73
CA TRP A 653 21.62 -0.26 -4.22
C TRP A 653 22.36 0.78 -3.36
N GLN A 654 21.71 1.90 -3.06
CA GLN A 654 22.26 2.91 -2.16
C GLN A 654 22.57 2.34 -0.79
N ALA A 655 21.71 1.46 -0.25
CA ALA A 655 21.95 0.81 1.02
C ALA A 655 23.17 -0.12 0.98
N GLU A 656 23.31 -0.95 -0.05
CA GLU A 656 24.43 -1.89 -0.22
C GLU A 656 25.76 -1.13 -0.38
N VAL A 657 25.78 -0.06 -1.19
CA VAL A 657 26.97 0.80 -1.36
C VAL A 657 27.38 1.44 -0.03
N ARG A 658 26.43 2.02 0.71
CA ARG A 658 26.71 2.63 2.03
C ARG A 658 27.21 1.61 3.03
N GLN A 659 26.65 0.39 3.02
CA GLN A 659 27.13 -0.67 3.90
C GLN A 659 28.55 -1.11 3.53
N PHE A 660 28.84 -1.27 2.24
CA PHE A 660 30.16 -1.63 1.75
C PHE A 660 31.22 -0.59 2.15
N HIS A 661 30.96 0.71 1.95
CA HIS A 661 31.86 1.78 2.38
C HIS A 661 32.08 1.76 3.90
N GLY A 662 31.02 1.54 4.69
CA GLY A 662 31.14 1.44 6.15
C GLY A 662 31.97 0.23 6.60
N LEU A 663 31.82 -0.93 5.94
CA LEU A 663 32.62 -2.12 6.22
C LEU A 663 34.08 -1.94 5.80
N ALA A 664 34.32 -1.33 4.63
CA ALA A 664 35.65 -1.01 4.14
C ALA A 664 36.36 -0.07 5.14
N TYR A 665 35.72 1.02 5.55
CA TYR A 665 36.24 1.95 6.56
C TYR A 665 36.60 1.24 7.87
N ARG A 666 35.69 0.41 8.43
CA ARG A 666 35.99 -0.36 9.66
C ARG A 666 37.15 -1.34 9.49
N SER A 667 37.27 -1.94 8.30
CA SER A 667 38.37 -2.86 7.99
C SER A 667 39.70 -2.12 7.89
N PHE A 668 39.72 -0.91 7.32
CA PHE A 668 40.89 -0.05 7.31
C PHE A 668 41.29 0.37 8.73
N VAL A 669 40.34 0.83 9.55
CA VAL A 669 40.59 1.20 10.96
C VAL A 669 41.14 0.00 11.75
N SER A 670 40.56 -1.18 11.58
CA SER A 670 41.04 -2.41 12.24
C SER A 670 42.40 -2.87 11.73
N ALA A 671 42.80 -2.51 10.52
CA ALA A 671 44.10 -2.82 9.93
C ALA A 671 45.19 -1.78 10.31
N GLY A 672 44.88 -0.89 11.26
CA GLY A 672 45.84 0.10 11.78
C GLY A 672 45.80 1.45 11.08
N ALA A 673 44.81 1.72 10.20
CA ALA A 673 44.57 3.07 9.74
C ALA A 673 44.07 3.93 10.92
N THR A 674 44.88 4.90 11.34
CA THR A 674 44.50 5.85 12.37
C THR A 674 43.67 6.97 11.75
N ASP A 675 42.47 7.18 12.28
CA ASP A 675 41.72 8.40 12.02
C ASP A 675 42.51 9.56 12.66
N GLY A 676 42.94 10.53 11.86
CA GLY A 676 43.77 11.66 12.29
C GLY A 676 43.07 12.65 13.23
N SER A 677 41.88 12.31 13.71
CA SER A 677 41.03 13.13 14.57
C SER A 677 40.87 12.51 15.98
N LYS A 678 41.81 12.86 16.88
CA LYS A 678 41.44 13.03 18.29
C LYS A 678 40.56 14.29 18.40
N VAL A 679 39.31 14.20 17.95
CA VAL A 679 38.23 15.11 18.34
C VAL A 679 37.05 14.23 18.70
N LEU A 680 36.78 14.13 19.99
CA LEU A 680 35.47 13.72 20.49
C LEU A 680 34.42 14.63 19.84
N LEU A 681 33.53 14.07 19.02
CA LEU A 681 32.11 14.43 18.89
C LEU A 681 31.39 13.47 17.92
N PRO A 682 30.06 13.34 18.03
CA PRO A 682 29.34 12.12 18.38
C PRO A 682 28.88 11.33 17.16
N ALA A 683 28.42 10.09 17.39
CA ALA A 683 27.66 9.24 16.46
C ALA A 683 27.10 10.00 15.25
N VAL A 684 27.56 9.65 14.05
CA VAL A 684 27.13 10.22 12.77
C VAL A 684 25.59 10.19 12.67
N ARG A 685 24.96 11.28 13.12
CA ARG A 685 23.72 11.81 12.58
C ARG A 685 24.14 12.52 11.31
N ALA A 686 23.85 11.94 10.15
CA ALA A 686 23.81 12.71 8.93
C ALA A 686 22.59 13.65 9.02
N CYS A 687 22.80 14.84 9.58
CA CYS A 687 21.98 16.00 9.22
C CYS A 687 22.29 16.28 7.75
N GLY A 688 21.28 16.20 6.89
CA GLY A 688 21.42 16.64 5.50
C GLY A 688 21.66 18.15 5.45
N PRO A 689 22.29 18.67 4.40
CA PRO A 689 22.14 20.08 4.09
C PRO A 689 20.70 20.33 3.63
N GLU A 690 20.01 21.24 4.31
CA GLU A 690 18.75 21.83 3.88
C GLU A 690 19.05 23.27 3.38
N PHE A 691 18.54 23.58 2.18
CA PHE A 691 18.44 24.89 1.50
C PHE A 691 19.75 25.51 0.92
N LEU A 692 19.76 26.32 -0.14
CA LEU A 692 18.80 26.96 -1.07
C LEU A 692 19.65 27.36 -2.30
N TRP A 693 19.19 27.17 -3.54
CA TRP A 693 19.76 27.89 -4.69
C TRP A 693 18.63 28.63 -5.39
N ASP A 694 18.52 29.91 -5.06
CA ASP A 694 17.87 30.93 -5.89
C ASP A 694 18.82 31.29 -7.05
N TYR A 695 18.24 31.54 -8.21
CA TYR A 695 18.97 31.89 -9.43
C TYR A 695 19.12 33.42 -9.57
N THR A 696 20.38 33.92 -9.58
CA THR A 696 20.95 35.12 -10.26
C THR A 696 20.54 36.57 -9.85
N PRO A 697 21.34 37.63 -10.16
CA PRO A 697 22.81 37.81 -10.04
C PRO A 697 23.23 39.19 -9.43
N ALA A 698 24.40 39.28 -8.79
CA ALA A 698 25.23 40.49 -8.68
C ALA A 698 26.63 40.11 -8.16
N ILE A 699 27.70 40.45 -8.89
CA ILE A 699 29.08 40.25 -8.43
C ILE A 699 29.55 41.59 -7.83
N ASP A 700 29.96 41.53 -6.56
CA ASP A 700 30.41 42.64 -5.73
C ASP A 700 31.81 43.15 -6.17
N GLU A 701 32.11 44.44 -6.03
CA GLU A 701 33.34 45.11 -6.53
C GLU A 701 34.65 44.55 -5.94
N ALA A 702 34.58 43.87 -4.78
CA ALA A 702 35.72 43.20 -4.15
C ALA A 702 36.22 41.95 -4.90
N TYR A 703 35.60 41.60 -6.03
CA TYR A 703 35.92 40.42 -6.85
C TYR A 703 36.45 40.77 -8.26
N GLN A 704 36.82 42.04 -8.53
CA GLN A 704 37.46 42.38 -9.82
C GLN A 704 38.90 41.84 -9.91
N PRO A 705 39.31 41.25 -11.03
CA PRO A 705 40.69 40.79 -11.21
C PRO A 705 41.65 41.95 -11.42
N ASP A 706 42.90 41.76 -10.99
CA ASP A 706 43.97 42.72 -11.22
C ASP A 706 44.34 42.77 -12.72
N LEU A 707 44.05 43.91 -13.35
CA LEU A 707 44.28 44.15 -14.77
C LEU A 707 45.75 44.04 -15.18
N SER A 708 46.69 44.11 -14.23
CA SER A 708 48.13 43.95 -14.49
C SER A 708 48.53 42.53 -14.92
N ILE A 709 47.83 41.49 -14.43
CA ILE A 709 48.05 40.09 -14.85
C ILE A 709 47.54 39.88 -16.28
N LEU A 710 46.41 40.50 -16.61
CA LEU A 710 45.81 40.43 -17.94
C LEU A 710 46.70 41.14 -18.96
N ALA A 711 47.21 42.34 -18.63
CA ALA A 711 48.14 43.09 -19.47
C ALA A 711 49.48 42.34 -19.69
N ALA A 712 50.04 41.70 -18.66
CA ALA A 712 51.27 40.92 -18.79
C ALA A 712 51.10 39.66 -19.64
N LEU A 713 49.92 39.02 -19.58
CA LEU A 713 49.59 37.90 -20.47
C LEU A 713 49.40 38.39 -21.91
N GLU A 714 48.72 39.50 -22.13
CA GLU A 714 48.59 40.10 -23.48
C GLU A 714 49.95 40.48 -24.08
N ASP A 715 50.85 41.13 -23.33
CA ASP A 715 52.21 41.47 -23.80
C ASP A 715 53.02 40.23 -24.20
N CYS A 716 52.85 39.11 -23.47
CA CYS A 716 53.50 37.83 -23.76
C CYS A 716 53.08 37.25 -25.13
N PHE A 717 51.90 37.63 -25.62
CA PHE A 717 51.36 37.18 -26.91
C PHE A 717 51.42 38.26 -28.01
N CYS A 718 51.61 39.54 -27.66
CA CYS A 718 51.63 40.66 -28.59
C CYS A 718 53.04 41.07 -29.05
N HIS A 719 54.12 40.60 -28.41
CA HIS A 719 55.49 40.86 -28.86
C HIS A 719 56.05 39.75 -29.78
N ASP A 720 56.33 40.12 -31.03
CA ASP A 720 56.85 39.25 -32.11
C ASP A 720 58.19 38.55 -31.79
N GLU A 721 58.91 38.98 -30.74
CA GLU A 721 60.22 38.41 -30.38
C GLU A 721 60.14 37.10 -29.58
N LEU A 722 58.95 36.70 -29.10
CA LEU A 722 58.75 35.42 -28.42
C LEU A 722 58.24 34.36 -29.41
N GLN A 723 59.10 33.92 -30.32
CA GLN A 723 58.87 32.67 -31.07
C GLN A 723 59.02 31.47 -30.13
N HIS A 724 58.01 31.19 -29.34
CA HIS A 724 57.92 29.93 -28.60
C HIS A 724 57.71 28.77 -29.58
N THR A 725 58.80 28.10 -29.94
CA THR A 725 58.80 26.99 -30.91
C THR A 725 58.09 25.72 -30.42
N SER A 726 57.61 25.69 -29.17
CA SER A 726 56.77 24.61 -28.66
C SER A 726 55.76 25.06 -27.60
N TRP A 727 54.61 24.40 -27.59
CA TRP A 727 53.52 24.59 -26.61
C TRP A 727 53.99 24.48 -25.15
N HIS A 728 54.96 23.59 -24.88
CA HIS A 728 55.52 23.43 -23.53
C HIS A 728 56.34 24.64 -23.10
N GLY A 729 57.11 25.25 -24.02
CA GLY A 729 57.89 26.46 -23.73
C GLY A 729 57.00 27.67 -23.43
N LEU A 730 55.85 27.77 -24.11
CA LEU A 730 54.86 28.80 -23.87
C LEU A 730 54.18 28.65 -22.50
N LEU A 731 53.74 27.43 -22.16
CA LEU A 731 53.14 27.14 -20.85
C LEU A 731 54.09 27.44 -19.69
N GLU A 732 55.39 27.19 -19.87
CA GLU A 732 56.40 27.49 -18.86
C GLU A 732 56.62 29.01 -18.69
N HIS A 733 56.57 29.78 -19.77
CA HIS A 733 56.67 31.24 -19.70
C HIS A 733 55.44 31.87 -19.04
N VAL A 734 54.25 31.37 -19.36
CA VAL A 734 53.00 31.75 -18.67
C VAL A 734 53.07 31.39 -17.18
N ARG A 735 53.59 30.21 -16.83
CA ARG A 735 53.83 29.82 -15.43
C ARG A 735 54.77 30.80 -14.71
N GLN A 736 55.80 31.30 -15.39
CA GLN A 736 56.72 32.30 -14.85
C GLN A 736 56.07 33.67 -14.65
N ILE A 737 55.22 34.14 -15.56
CA ILE A 737 54.45 35.39 -15.38
C ILE A 737 53.54 35.27 -14.16
N PHE A 738 52.81 34.15 -14.04
CA PHE A 738 51.96 33.90 -12.88
C PHE A 738 52.76 33.79 -11.57
N SER A 739 53.98 33.22 -11.58
CA SER A 739 54.82 33.15 -10.38
C SER A 739 55.45 34.48 -10.00
N GLN A 740 55.84 35.31 -10.96
CA GLN A 740 56.46 36.62 -10.71
C GLN A 740 55.44 37.68 -10.30
N VAL A 741 54.27 37.72 -10.92
CA VAL A 741 53.25 38.75 -10.65
C VAL A 741 52.40 38.40 -9.41
N CYS A 742 52.19 37.11 -9.12
CA CYS A 742 51.13 36.69 -8.20
C CYS A 742 51.60 36.06 -6.89
N LEU A 743 52.85 36.25 -6.49
CA LEU A 743 53.44 35.67 -5.27
C LEU A 743 52.77 36.11 -3.94
N GLN A 744 51.84 37.07 -3.96
CA GLN A 744 51.13 37.53 -2.76
C GLN A 744 49.59 37.63 -2.89
N GLN A 745 49.00 37.05 -3.94
CA GLN A 745 47.55 37.15 -4.19
C GLN A 745 46.83 35.83 -3.84
N THR A 746 45.66 35.91 -3.20
CA THR A 746 44.98 34.72 -2.64
C THR A 746 44.11 33.95 -3.65
N ARG A 747 43.81 34.48 -4.86
CA ARG A 747 42.76 33.91 -5.74
C ARG A 747 43.00 34.04 -7.27
N LEU A 748 44.08 33.42 -7.78
CA LEU A 748 44.52 33.40 -9.18
C LEU A 748 43.53 32.83 -10.22
N ARG A 749 42.69 31.87 -9.82
CA ARG A 749 41.78 31.15 -10.73
C ARG A 749 40.67 32.02 -11.30
N ALA A 750 40.23 33.03 -10.55
CA ALA A 750 39.21 33.99 -11.00
C ALA A 750 39.74 34.84 -12.17
N THR A 751 40.97 35.34 -12.07
CA THR A 751 41.64 36.11 -13.13
C THR A 751 41.84 35.28 -14.40
N ALA A 752 42.26 34.02 -14.29
CA ALA A 752 42.42 33.12 -15.44
C ALA A 752 41.08 32.85 -16.16
N THR A 753 39.99 32.73 -15.41
CA THR A 753 38.65 32.52 -15.98
C THR A 753 38.14 33.78 -16.69
N GLN A 754 38.43 34.97 -16.15
CA GLN A 754 38.04 36.23 -16.77
C GLN A 754 38.84 36.52 -18.04
N TRP A 755 40.15 36.26 -18.06
CA TRP A 755 40.96 36.31 -19.28
C TRP A 755 40.39 35.39 -20.36
N ALA A 756 40.04 34.15 -19.98
CA ALA A 756 39.52 33.16 -20.91
C ALA A 756 38.22 33.64 -21.61
N ASN A 757 37.35 34.31 -20.86
CA ASN A 757 36.12 34.89 -21.39
C ASN A 757 36.41 36.08 -22.31
N GLN A 758 37.31 36.99 -21.93
CA GLN A 758 37.71 38.14 -22.76
C GLN A 758 38.36 37.72 -24.08
N VAL A 759 39.18 36.66 -24.07
CA VAL A 759 39.79 36.08 -25.27
C VAL A 759 38.74 35.49 -26.20
N GLU A 760 37.77 34.72 -25.69
CA GLU A 760 36.69 34.17 -26.54
C GLU A 760 35.78 35.27 -27.10
N GLU A 761 35.58 36.36 -26.36
CA GLU A 761 34.81 37.52 -26.81
C GLU A 761 35.55 38.36 -27.86
N ALA A 762 36.86 38.61 -27.68
CA ALA A 762 37.70 39.31 -28.66
C ALA A 762 37.90 38.51 -29.96
N LEU A 763 38.10 37.19 -29.86
CA LEU A 763 38.20 36.29 -31.03
C LEU A 763 36.88 36.10 -31.78
N ALA A 764 35.75 36.43 -31.14
CA ALA A 764 34.45 36.48 -31.80
C ALA A 764 34.18 37.83 -32.50
N ALA A 765 34.91 38.89 -32.12
CA ALA A 765 34.70 40.26 -32.60
C ALA A 765 35.63 40.68 -33.75
N ASP A 766 36.85 40.15 -33.83
CA ASP A 766 37.83 40.50 -34.87
C ASP A 766 38.32 39.26 -35.65
N GLU A 767 37.86 39.13 -36.90
CA GLU A 767 38.24 38.04 -37.80
C GLU A 767 39.67 38.16 -38.35
N SER A 768 40.39 39.27 -38.09
CA SER A 768 41.74 39.51 -38.63
C SER A 768 42.87 38.83 -37.84
N ILE A 769 42.56 38.18 -36.71
CA ILE A 769 43.54 37.46 -35.89
C ILE A 769 43.90 36.11 -36.54
N SER A 770 45.21 35.84 -36.70
CA SER A 770 45.72 34.60 -37.33
C SER A 770 45.14 33.33 -36.67
N ILE A 771 44.69 32.38 -37.50
CA ILE A 771 44.08 31.10 -37.07
C ILE A 771 44.96 30.33 -36.07
N GLN A 772 46.29 30.36 -36.26
CA GLN A 772 47.20 29.67 -35.36
C GLN A 772 47.24 30.35 -33.98
N TRP A 773 47.31 31.68 -33.96
CA TRP A 773 47.28 32.51 -32.76
C TRP A 773 45.97 32.38 -31.99
N ALA A 774 44.83 32.41 -32.69
CA ALA A 774 43.51 32.16 -32.11
C ALA A 774 43.40 30.77 -31.47
N SER A 775 43.98 29.74 -32.11
CA SER A 775 43.94 28.37 -31.57
C SER A 775 44.77 28.22 -30.29
N LEU A 776 45.88 28.94 -30.20
CA LEU A 776 46.80 28.93 -29.06
C LEU A 776 46.16 29.63 -27.85
N HIS A 777 45.58 30.81 -28.09
CA HIS A 777 44.84 31.59 -27.10
C HIS A 777 43.64 30.83 -26.55
N ARG A 778 42.81 30.21 -27.42
CA ARG A 778 41.69 29.37 -26.95
C ARG A 778 42.14 28.16 -26.13
N ARG A 779 43.30 27.57 -26.45
CA ARG A 779 43.84 26.46 -25.66
C ARG A 779 44.30 26.92 -24.28
N LEU A 780 45.03 28.04 -24.20
CA LEU A 780 45.45 28.59 -22.91
C LEU A 780 44.25 29.06 -22.09
N ALA A 781 43.29 29.75 -22.72
CA ALA A 781 42.04 30.18 -22.10
C ALA A 781 41.25 29.01 -21.51
N ARG A 782 41.27 27.85 -22.16
CA ARG A 782 40.64 26.63 -21.62
C ARG A 782 41.45 25.97 -20.52
N ILE A 783 42.77 25.99 -20.62
CA ILE A 783 43.66 25.24 -19.72
C ILE A 783 43.94 26.00 -18.43
N LEU A 784 44.24 27.29 -18.48
CA LEU A 784 44.62 28.08 -17.30
C LEU A 784 43.57 28.07 -16.18
N PRO A 785 42.25 28.16 -16.44
CA PRO A 785 41.23 28.01 -15.38
C PRO A 785 41.16 26.61 -14.75
N GLN A 786 41.75 25.61 -15.40
CA GLN A 786 41.77 24.21 -14.97
C GLN A 786 43.08 23.83 -14.29
N VAL A 787 44.11 24.68 -14.38
CA VAL A 787 45.41 24.47 -13.76
C VAL A 787 45.31 24.66 -12.24
N ASP A 788 45.92 23.74 -11.49
CA ASP A 788 46.18 23.94 -10.07
C ASP A 788 47.42 24.83 -9.90
N PHE A 789 47.17 26.13 -9.74
CA PHE A 789 48.22 27.13 -9.59
C PHE A 789 49.11 26.90 -8.36
N VAL A 790 48.63 26.18 -7.34
CA VAL A 790 49.44 25.83 -6.16
C VAL A 790 50.57 24.89 -6.55
N ALA A 791 50.31 23.95 -7.46
CA ALA A 791 51.33 23.06 -8.02
C ALA A 791 52.31 23.80 -8.95
N TRP A 792 51.83 24.81 -9.70
CA TRP A 792 52.66 25.63 -10.58
C TRP A 792 53.58 26.62 -9.86
N LEU A 793 53.21 27.06 -8.67
CA LEU A 793 54.00 27.96 -7.82
C LEU A 793 54.92 27.20 -6.86
N GLY A 794 54.79 25.87 -6.77
CA GLY A 794 55.66 25.01 -5.99
C GLY A 794 57.07 24.95 -6.60
N VAL A 795 58.07 25.26 -5.78
CA VAL A 795 59.48 25.21 -6.18
C VAL A 795 59.92 23.75 -6.30
N GLU A 796 60.20 23.29 -7.53
CA GLU A 796 60.91 22.03 -7.74
C GLU A 796 62.39 22.19 -7.36
N GLY A 797 62.87 21.32 -6.48
CA GLY A 797 64.29 21.25 -6.11
C GLY A 797 64.60 20.06 -5.21
N SER A 798 64.93 18.93 -5.83
CA SER A 798 65.91 17.92 -5.39
C SER A 798 66.26 17.85 -3.89
N ALA A 799 65.81 16.79 -3.20
CA ALA A 799 66.63 15.87 -2.39
C ALA A 799 65.73 15.04 -1.45
N ALA A 800 66.18 13.81 -1.18
CA ALA A 800 65.50 12.81 -0.38
C ALA A 800 65.01 13.31 0.99
N VAL A 801 63.81 12.86 1.39
CA VAL A 801 63.48 12.17 2.65
C VAL A 801 62.00 11.81 2.59
N GLN A 802 61.69 10.53 2.83
CA GLN A 802 60.33 10.03 2.98
C GLN A 802 59.62 10.75 4.13
N ALA A 803 58.57 11.50 3.80
CA ALA A 803 57.53 11.85 4.75
C ALA A 803 56.32 10.94 4.50
N THR A 804 56.05 10.06 5.46
CA THR A 804 54.85 9.23 5.51
C THR A 804 53.60 10.12 5.55
N SER A 805 52.79 10.08 4.50
CA SER A 805 51.43 10.63 4.50
C SER A 805 50.56 9.84 5.48
N THR A 806 49.79 10.53 6.32
CA THR A 806 48.79 9.94 7.24
C THR A 806 47.38 10.32 6.78
N PHE A 807 46.35 9.68 7.35
CA PHE A 807 44.94 9.78 6.95
C PHE A 807 44.28 11.18 7.08
N ARG A 808 45.03 12.25 7.36
CA ARG A 808 44.50 13.63 7.35
C ARG A 808 44.29 14.20 5.94
N ASP A 809 44.84 13.58 4.91
CA ASP A 809 44.68 14.04 3.52
C ASP A 809 43.41 13.48 2.82
N ALA A 810 42.56 12.74 3.55
CA ALA A 810 41.38 12.08 3.00
C ALA A 810 40.14 12.99 2.84
N GLU A 811 40.11 14.18 3.48
CA GLU A 811 39.00 15.15 3.29
C GLU A 811 38.97 15.75 1.87
N LEU A 812 40.09 15.69 1.13
CA LEU A 812 40.21 16.20 -0.25
C LEU A 812 39.77 15.21 -1.34
N LEU A 813 39.58 13.92 -1.04
CA LEU A 813 39.34 12.89 -2.08
C LEU A 813 37.87 12.45 -2.21
N LEU A 814 37.03 12.72 -1.22
CA LEU A 814 35.63 12.28 -1.24
C LEU A 814 34.66 13.15 -2.06
N PRO A 815 34.91 14.45 -2.31
CA PRO A 815 34.02 15.23 -3.17
C PRO A 815 34.21 14.97 -4.68
N TRP A 816 35.27 14.30 -5.13
CA TRP A 816 35.61 14.16 -6.56
C TRP A 816 35.25 12.79 -7.18
N LEU A 817 34.63 11.90 -6.42
CA LEU A 817 33.98 10.71 -6.99
C LEU A 817 32.54 11.07 -7.40
N GLU A 818 32.43 11.94 -8.42
CA GLU A 818 31.19 12.10 -9.18
C GLU A 818 30.94 10.83 -9.98
N LEU A 819 29.95 10.04 -9.56
CA LEU A 819 29.45 8.87 -10.31
C LEU A 819 28.51 9.26 -11.46
N ASP A 820 28.27 10.55 -11.70
CA ASP A 820 27.42 11.03 -12.79
C ASP A 820 27.99 10.69 -14.18
N ALA A 821 29.30 10.42 -14.27
CA ALA A 821 29.95 9.97 -15.52
C ALA A 821 29.73 8.48 -15.85
N VAL A 822 29.14 7.67 -14.95
CA VAL A 822 28.90 6.24 -15.21
C VAL A 822 27.41 5.96 -15.36
N GLN A 823 26.88 6.23 -16.56
CA GLN A 823 25.58 5.72 -16.96
C GLN A 823 25.68 4.22 -17.24
N PHE A 824 25.11 3.39 -16.37
CA PHE A 824 24.89 1.98 -16.64
C PHE A 824 23.56 1.78 -17.35
N GLU A 825 23.58 1.18 -18.54
CA GLU A 825 22.36 0.79 -19.25
C GLU A 825 21.49 -0.14 -18.39
N VAL A 826 20.24 0.27 -18.18
CA VAL A 826 19.23 -0.59 -17.58
C VAL A 826 18.75 -1.56 -18.67
N PRO A 827 18.85 -2.89 -18.50
CA PRO A 827 18.42 -3.82 -19.54
C PRO A 827 16.93 -3.61 -19.84
N SER A 828 16.59 -3.54 -21.13
CA SER A 828 15.21 -3.42 -21.60
C SER A 828 14.26 -4.43 -20.94
N PRO A 829 12.98 -4.06 -20.71
CA PRO A 829 12.03 -4.96 -20.07
C PRO A 829 11.70 -6.14 -21.01
N ILE A 830 12.19 -7.32 -20.66
CA ILE A 830 11.81 -8.58 -21.32
C ILE A 830 10.29 -8.71 -21.25
N LYS A 831 9.64 -8.76 -22.42
CA LYS A 831 8.21 -9.04 -22.59
C LYS A 831 7.91 -10.51 -22.26
N SER A 832 7.99 -10.90 -21.00
CA SER A 832 7.20 -11.97 -20.37
C SER A 832 7.66 -12.19 -18.94
N PHE A 833 6.83 -11.77 -17.98
CA PHE A 833 7.02 -12.12 -16.57
C PHE A 833 6.50 -13.54 -16.35
N LYS A 834 7.28 -14.55 -16.71
CA LYS A 834 7.22 -15.93 -16.20
C LYS A 834 8.52 -16.62 -16.63
N SER A 835 9.27 -17.11 -15.64
CA SER A 835 10.59 -17.73 -15.72
C SER A 835 11.75 -16.84 -16.19
N ILE A 836 12.55 -16.38 -15.23
CA ILE A 836 14.03 -16.35 -15.20
C ILE A 836 14.42 -15.45 -14.01
N GLU A 837 15.14 -16.00 -13.04
CA GLU A 837 15.73 -15.27 -11.91
C GLU A 837 16.80 -14.27 -12.39
N PRO A 838 16.65 -12.95 -12.13
CA PRO A 838 17.70 -11.98 -12.48
C PRO A 838 18.86 -11.91 -11.47
N SER A 839 19.04 -12.91 -10.60
CA SER A 839 20.00 -12.86 -9.47
C SER A 839 21.10 -13.92 -9.49
N LEU A 840 21.17 -14.78 -10.53
CA LEU A 840 22.23 -15.78 -10.66
C LEU A 840 23.19 -15.57 -11.85
N CYS A 841 22.91 -14.66 -12.79
CA CYS A 841 23.82 -14.40 -13.92
C CYS A 841 24.96 -13.41 -13.63
N ARG A 842 24.87 -12.56 -12.58
CA ARG A 842 25.95 -11.60 -12.27
C ARG A 842 27.06 -12.15 -11.36
N LEU A 843 26.82 -13.28 -10.68
CA LEU A 843 27.87 -14.04 -9.97
C LEU A 843 28.65 -14.99 -10.88
N ARG A 844 28.12 -15.31 -12.08
CA ARG A 844 28.86 -16.05 -13.12
C ARG A 844 29.97 -15.22 -13.76
N LEU A 845 29.73 -13.92 -14.01
CA LEU A 845 30.77 -13.02 -14.52
C LEU A 845 32.03 -12.97 -13.64
N PHE A 846 31.87 -13.00 -12.31
CA PHE A 846 33.01 -13.06 -11.39
C PHE A 846 33.69 -14.44 -11.35
N SER A 847 32.92 -15.53 -11.44
CA SER A 847 33.45 -16.90 -11.53
C SER A 847 34.12 -17.19 -12.88
N ASP A 848 33.68 -16.54 -13.95
CA ASP A 848 34.20 -16.70 -15.31
C ASP A 848 35.41 -15.78 -15.54
N LEU A 849 35.49 -14.62 -14.86
CA LEU A 849 36.69 -13.79 -14.77
C LEU A 849 37.83 -14.54 -14.04
N VAL A 850 37.52 -15.19 -12.92
CA VAL A 850 38.47 -16.02 -12.16
C VAL A 850 38.88 -17.28 -12.93
N ARG A 851 37.99 -17.85 -13.76
CA ARG A 851 38.33 -18.96 -14.69
C ARG A 851 39.13 -18.52 -15.91
N GLY A 852 38.89 -17.32 -16.44
CA GLY A 852 39.64 -16.74 -17.55
C GLY A 852 41.11 -16.49 -17.19
N VAL A 853 41.35 -15.94 -16.00
CA VAL A 853 42.70 -15.79 -15.42
C VAL A 853 43.39 -17.15 -15.20
N PHE A 854 42.63 -18.19 -14.84
CA PHE A 854 43.14 -19.56 -14.66
C PHE A 854 43.46 -20.29 -15.98
N LEU A 855 42.74 -19.99 -17.07
CA LEU A 855 42.98 -20.54 -18.40
C LEU A 855 44.16 -19.87 -19.11
N MET A 856 44.34 -18.56 -18.92
CA MET A 856 45.53 -17.83 -19.40
C MET A 856 46.84 -18.31 -18.72
N TRP A 857 46.75 -18.83 -17.50
CA TRP A 857 47.89 -19.43 -16.80
C TRP A 857 48.21 -20.87 -17.24
N ARG A 858 47.23 -21.60 -17.83
CA ARG A 858 47.37 -23.01 -18.22
C ARG A 858 47.85 -23.20 -19.68
N PHE A 859 47.70 -22.20 -20.53
CA PHE A 859 48.20 -22.19 -21.90
C PHE A 859 49.14 -21.00 -22.07
N GLY A 860 50.42 -21.23 -21.78
CA GLY A 860 51.44 -20.19 -21.59
C GLY A 860 51.57 -19.21 -22.77
N VAL A 861 51.72 -17.94 -22.43
CA VAL A 861 52.18 -16.87 -23.34
C VAL A 861 53.71 -16.78 -23.25
N PRO A 862 54.43 -16.54 -24.37
CA PRO A 862 55.90 -16.61 -24.41
C PRO A 862 56.60 -15.47 -23.65
N ALA A 863 57.70 -15.86 -23.00
CA ALA A 863 58.80 -15.13 -22.37
C ALA A 863 58.78 -13.59 -22.36
N GLY A 864 58.80 -13.02 -21.14
CA GLY A 864 59.19 -11.62 -20.92
C GLY A 864 59.05 -11.06 -19.49
N ILE A 865 58.37 -11.75 -18.57
CA ILE A 865 58.14 -11.23 -17.20
C ILE A 865 58.49 -12.31 -16.16
N ALA A 866 59.47 -12.04 -15.30
CA ALA A 866 59.84 -12.88 -14.18
C ALA A 866 58.84 -12.70 -13.02
N ILE A 867 58.07 -13.74 -12.70
CA ILE A 867 57.20 -13.79 -11.51
C ILE A 867 57.93 -14.62 -10.42
N PRO A 868 58.01 -14.16 -9.15
CA PRO A 868 58.61 -14.95 -8.08
C PRO A 868 57.79 -16.22 -7.79
N LYS A 869 58.48 -17.34 -7.54
CA LYS A 869 57.87 -18.62 -7.16
C LYS A 869 57.06 -18.48 -5.87
N ILE A 870 55.74 -18.49 -5.98
CA ILE A 870 54.82 -18.61 -4.83
C ILE A 870 54.94 -20.03 -4.27
N SER A 871 55.24 -20.16 -2.97
CA SER A 871 55.37 -21.47 -2.31
C SER A 871 54.00 -22.16 -2.16
N CYS A 872 54.01 -23.50 -2.20
CA CYS A 872 52.84 -24.36 -2.27
C CYS A 872 51.80 -24.18 -1.12
N ASN A 873 52.13 -23.47 -0.04
CA ASN A 873 51.23 -23.27 1.09
C ASN A 873 50.12 -22.23 0.84
N ALA A 874 50.30 -21.27 -0.07
CA ALA A 874 49.25 -20.32 -0.44
C ALA A 874 48.11 -21.00 -1.23
N VAL A 875 48.45 -22.01 -2.04
CA VAL A 875 47.50 -22.84 -2.79
C VAL A 875 46.64 -23.68 -1.84
N GLU A 876 47.17 -24.08 -0.68
CA GLU A 876 46.48 -24.92 0.29
C GLU A 876 45.50 -24.12 1.18
N VAL A 877 45.80 -22.86 1.49
CA VAL A 877 44.88 -21.93 2.17
C VAL A 877 43.70 -21.54 1.27
N VAL A 878 43.95 -21.25 -0.01
CA VAL A 878 42.88 -20.97 -0.99
C VAL A 878 42.08 -22.25 -1.30
N ARG A 879 42.70 -23.45 -1.34
CA ARG A 879 41.98 -24.74 -1.42
C ARG A 879 41.14 -25.02 -0.18
N LYS A 880 41.60 -24.70 1.03
CA LYS A 880 40.84 -24.88 2.28
C LYS A 880 39.69 -23.87 2.40
N LEU A 881 39.89 -22.62 1.98
CA LEU A 881 38.84 -21.60 1.92
C LEU A 881 37.81 -21.90 0.82
N ALA A 882 38.25 -22.27 -0.39
CA ALA A 882 37.37 -22.71 -1.48
C ALA A 882 36.71 -24.08 -1.20
N GLY A 883 37.37 -24.96 -0.44
CA GLY A 883 36.83 -26.24 0.03
C GLY A 883 35.80 -26.09 1.14
N SER A 884 36.00 -25.13 2.06
CA SER A 884 35.04 -24.76 3.10
C SER A 884 33.82 -24.03 2.50
N PHE A 885 34.04 -23.18 1.48
CA PHE A 885 32.96 -22.56 0.71
C PHE A 885 32.21 -23.57 -0.18
N ARG A 886 32.89 -24.54 -0.82
CA ARG A 886 32.23 -25.62 -1.59
C ARG A 886 31.47 -26.61 -0.69
N ARG A 887 31.96 -26.91 0.53
CA ARG A 887 31.22 -27.76 1.49
C ARG A 887 30.03 -27.02 2.11
N ARG A 888 30.08 -25.68 2.26
CA ARG A 888 28.93 -24.88 2.72
C ARG A 888 27.94 -24.48 1.61
N GLN A 889 28.35 -24.38 0.34
CA GLN A 889 27.44 -24.18 -0.80
C GLN A 889 26.80 -25.48 -1.32
N LYS A 890 27.44 -26.65 -1.20
CA LYS A 890 26.77 -27.93 -1.50
C LYS A 890 25.67 -28.31 -0.49
N LEU A 891 25.61 -27.66 0.67
CA LEU A 891 24.52 -27.86 1.65
C LEU A 891 23.31 -26.93 1.45
N TYR A 892 23.39 -25.94 0.55
CA TYR A 892 22.32 -24.95 0.36
C TYR A 892 21.70 -24.90 -1.03
N ILE A 893 22.01 -25.86 -1.90
CA ILE A 893 21.31 -26.05 -3.18
C ILE A 893 20.99 -27.53 -3.36
N THR A 894 19.94 -27.97 -2.67
CA THR A 894 19.03 -29.04 -3.10
C THR A 894 17.79 -28.88 -2.23
N MET A 895 16.88 -28.00 -2.64
CA MET A 895 15.51 -28.05 -2.12
C MET A 895 14.90 -29.38 -2.60
N VAL A 896 15.04 -30.42 -1.80
CA VAL A 896 14.22 -31.61 -1.96
C VAL A 896 12.79 -31.19 -1.65
N LEU A 897 11.93 -31.16 -2.67
CA LEU A 897 10.50 -30.93 -2.47
C LEU A 897 9.97 -32.02 -1.52
N PRO A 898 9.17 -31.69 -0.48
CA PRO A 898 8.66 -32.68 0.48
C PRO A 898 7.95 -33.87 -0.18
N MET A 899 7.34 -33.64 -1.34
CA MET A 899 6.68 -34.68 -2.13
C MET A 899 7.64 -35.54 -2.97
N ALA A 900 8.82 -35.03 -3.34
CA ALA A 900 9.88 -35.85 -3.88
C ALA A 900 10.43 -36.78 -2.78
N LEU A 901 10.71 -36.25 -1.59
CA LEU A 901 11.16 -37.02 -0.43
C LEU A 901 10.18 -38.14 -0.06
N LEU A 902 8.88 -37.86 -0.01
CA LEU A 902 7.86 -38.85 0.33
C LEU A 902 7.65 -39.91 -0.76
N ARG A 903 7.83 -39.56 -2.04
CA ARG A 903 7.82 -40.54 -3.14
C ARG A 903 9.02 -41.47 -3.07
N THR A 904 10.21 -40.94 -2.77
CA THR A 904 11.43 -41.75 -2.60
C THR A 904 11.38 -42.58 -1.31
N ALA A 905 10.67 -42.11 -0.28
CA ALA A 905 10.41 -42.85 0.96
C ALA A 905 9.33 -43.93 0.83
N GLN A 906 8.79 -44.19 -0.37
CA GLN A 906 7.81 -45.24 -0.57
C GLN A 906 8.45 -46.62 -0.35
N ASN A 907 7.76 -47.46 0.42
CA ASN A 907 8.20 -48.75 0.94
C ASN A 907 9.36 -48.68 1.95
N GLN A 908 9.62 -47.51 2.55
CA GLN A 908 10.64 -47.33 3.59
C GLN A 908 10.00 -47.14 4.98
N PRO A 909 10.68 -47.56 6.06
CA PRO A 909 10.20 -47.35 7.42
C PRO A 909 10.28 -45.86 7.78
N MET A 910 9.26 -45.35 8.48
CA MET A 910 9.22 -43.97 8.95
C MET A 910 8.38 -43.83 10.22
N MET A 911 8.64 -42.75 10.96
CA MET A 911 7.81 -42.35 12.10
C MET A 911 7.09 -41.04 11.78
N VAL A 912 5.79 -41.00 12.04
CA VAL A 912 4.92 -39.85 11.84
C VAL A 912 4.36 -39.39 13.18
N GLU A 913 4.66 -38.16 13.60
CA GLU A 913 4.03 -37.54 14.78
C GLU A 913 2.84 -36.69 14.34
N LEU A 914 1.67 -36.92 14.94
CA LEU A 914 0.46 -36.16 14.70
C LEU A 914 0.37 -34.92 15.62
N LYS A 915 -0.47 -33.95 15.24
CA LYS A 915 -0.69 -32.72 16.02
C LYS A 915 -1.32 -32.97 17.40
N ASN A 916 -1.98 -34.10 17.59
CA ASN A 916 -2.53 -34.54 18.89
C ASN A 916 -1.47 -35.16 19.82
N GLY A 917 -0.24 -35.37 19.34
CA GLY A 917 0.89 -35.92 20.09
C GLY A 917 1.08 -37.43 19.96
N GLU A 918 0.20 -38.15 19.24
CA GLU A 918 0.39 -39.57 18.93
C GLU A 918 1.47 -39.77 17.87
N THR A 919 2.21 -40.88 17.96
CA THR A 919 3.25 -41.24 16.98
C THR A 919 2.92 -42.57 16.31
N TYR A 920 3.12 -42.65 14.99
CA TYR A 920 2.84 -43.81 14.17
C TYR A 920 4.14 -44.23 13.48
N SER A 921 4.72 -45.35 13.88
CA SER A 921 5.98 -45.88 13.32
C SER A 921 5.70 -47.11 12.47
N GLY A 922 5.93 -47.06 11.16
CA GLY A 922 5.62 -48.15 10.23
C GLY A 922 6.21 -47.90 8.84
N VAL A 923 5.84 -48.71 7.86
CA VAL A 923 6.33 -48.59 6.47
C VAL A 923 5.36 -47.76 5.65
N LEU A 924 5.84 -46.76 4.90
CA LEU A 924 4.98 -45.97 3.99
C LEU A 924 4.66 -46.79 2.74
N ALA A 925 3.40 -47.14 2.51
CA ALA A 925 2.97 -47.84 1.31
C ALA A 925 2.67 -46.91 0.14
N SER A 926 2.08 -45.73 0.39
CA SER A 926 1.86 -44.71 -0.65
C SER A 926 1.60 -43.32 -0.04
N CYS A 927 1.83 -42.28 -0.83
CA CYS A 927 1.47 -40.90 -0.48
C CYS A 927 0.81 -40.18 -1.67
N ASP A 928 -0.20 -39.36 -1.40
CA ASP A 928 -0.87 -38.56 -2.44
C ASP A 928 -0.33 -37.12 -2.55
N GLY A 929 -0.83 -36.35 -3.53
CA GLY A 929 -0.44 -34.95 -3.75
C GLY A 929 -0.81 -33.98 -2.61
N PHE A 930 -1.62 -34.42 -1.64
CA PHE A 930 -1.98 -33.66 -0.43
C PHE A 930 -1.19 -34.14 0.80
N MET A 931 -0.17 -34.98 0.61
CA MET A 931 0.65 -35.59 1.68
C MET A 931 -0.16 -36.46 2.65
N ASN A 932 -1.29 -37.03 2.21
CA ASN A 932 -1.91 -38.10 2.97
C ASN A 932 -1.08 -39.38 2.80
N LEU A 933 -0.84 -40.09 3.91
CA LEU A 933 0.05 -41.25 3.96
C LEU A 933 -0.78 -42.51 4.21
N HIS A 934 -0.60 -43.52 3.36
CA HIS A 934 -1.03 -44.89 3.66
C HIS A 934 0.18 -45.66 4.18
N MET A 935 0.10 -46.14 5.42
CA MET A 935 1.18 -46.85 6.10
C MET A 935 0.77 -48.29 6.40
N ARG A 936 1.76 -49.19 6.54
CA ARG A 936 1.60 -50.60 6.91
C ARG A 936 2.52 -50.96 8.06
N ASP A 937 2.18 -52.03 8.78
CA ASP A 937 2.95 -52.58 9.90
C ASP A 937 3.28 -51.52 10.97
N ILE A 938 2.27 -50.74 11.37
CA ILE A 938 2.45 -49.58 12.23
C ILE A 938 2.40 -49.96 13.72
N VAL A 939 3.29 -49.38 14.51
CA VAL A 939 3.17 -49.27 15.95
C VAL A 939 2.78 -47.84 16.29
N CYS A 940 1.55 -47.67 16.76
CA CYS A 940 1.05 -46.40 17.27
C CYS A 940 1.41 -46.27 18.76
N THR A 941 1.98 -45.14 19.16
CA THR A 941 2.26 -44.81 20.55
C THR A 941 1.42 -43.61 20.98
N SER A 942 0.76 -43.72 22.13
CA SER A 942 -0.03 -42.63 22.73
C SER A 942 0.84 -41.40 23.02
N ARG A 943 0.21 -40.23 23.15
CA ARG A 943 0.87 -38.97 23.53
C ARG A 943 1.78 -39.07 24.77
N ASP A 944 1.40 -39.90 25.74
CA ASP A 944 2.12 -40.03 27.02
C ASP A 944 3.24 -41.08 26.97
N GLY A 945 3.43 -41.77 25.83
CA GLY A 945 4.48 -42.78 25.64
C GLY A 945 4.23 -44.15 26.29
N GLU A 946 3.12 -44.32 27.02
CA GLU A 946 2.86 -45.52 27.83
C GLU A 946 2.09 -46.62 27.10
N ARG A 947 1.25 -46.29 26.10
CA ARG A 947 0.39 -47.25 25.40
C ARG A 947 0.83 -47.44 23.95
N PHE A 948 0.94 -48.70 23.53
CA PHE A 948 1.36 -49.10 22.19
C PHE A 948 0.28 -49.99 21.54
N TRP A 949 -0.12 -49.64 20.31
CA TRP A 949 -1.03 -50.43 19.49
C TRP A 949 -0.36 -50.86 18.20
N LYS A 950 -0.44 -52.16 17.87
CA LYS A 950 -0.01 -52.65 16.57
C LYS A 950 -1.17 -52.57 15.59
N ILE A 951 -1.01 -51.76 14.55
CA ILE A 951 -2.02 -51.47 13.54
C ILE A 951 -1.51 -52.03 12.20
N PRO A 952 -2.25 -52.95 11.54
CA PRO A 952 -1.80 -53.57 10.29
C PRO A 952 -1.62 -52.56 9.15
N GLU A 953 -2.59 -51.66 8.97
CA GLU A 953 -2.52 -50.55 8.02
C GLU A 953 -3.25 -49.33 8.59
N CYS A 954 -2.78 -48.12 8.27
CA CYS A 954 -3.47 -46.89 8.63
C CYS A 954 -3.38 -45.86 7.51
N TYR A 955 -4.38 -44.97 7.45
CA TYR A 955 -4.40 -43.84 6.54
C TYR A 955 -4.35 -42.54 7.35
N VAL A 956 -3.23 -41.82 7.24
CA VAL A 956 -2.97 -40.58 7.95
C VAL A 956 -3.21 -39.40 7.03
N ARG A 957 -4.12 -38.51 7.39
CA ARG A 957 -4.34 -37.27 6.62
C ARG A 957 -3.17 -36.31 6.79
N GLY A 958 -2.63 -35.76 5.70
CA GLY A 958 -1.46 -34.89 5.69
C GLY A 958 -1.60 -33.66 6.59
N ASN A 959 -2.82 -33.09 6.67
CA ASN A 959 -3.10 -31.94 7.53
C ASN A 959 -3.01 -32.24 9.04
N SER A 960 -3.05 -33.52 9.44
CA SER A 960 -2.94 -33.95 10.83
C SER A 960 -1.49 -34.19 11.26
N ILE A 961 -0.55 -34.24 10.31
CA ILE A 961 0.87 -34.51 10.55
C ILE A 961 1.55 -33.26 11.10
N LYS A 962 2.36 -33.42 12.14
CA LYS A 962 3.19 -32.38 12.75
C LYS A 962 4.60 -32.42 12.20
N TYR A 963 5.22 -33.60 12.20
CA TYR A 963 6.47 -33.88 11.50
C TYR A 963 6.63 -35.37 11.23
N LEU A 964 7.59 -35.73 10.38
CA LEU A 964 7.96 -37.09 10.05
C LEU A 964 9.47 -37.29 10.22
N ARG A 965 9.89 -38.49 10.62
CA ARG A 965 11.29 -38.92 10.68
C ARG A 965 11.51 -40.06 9.69
N LEU A 966 12.52 -39.88 8.85
CA LEU A 966 12.95 -40.82 7.83
C LEU A 966 14.36 -41.31 8.18
N PRO A 967 14.73 -42.54 7.78
CA PRO A 967 16.11 -43.01 7.81
C PRO A 967 17.00 -42.12 6.92
N ASP A 968 18.24 -41.89 7.34
CA ASP A 968 19.19 -41.03 6.62
C ASP A 968 19.50 -41.57 5.21
N GLU A 969 19.42 -42.89 5.02
CA GLU A 969 19.57 -43.59 3.73
C GLU A 969 18.60 -43.06 2.65
N VAL A 970 17.36 -42.75 3.03
CA VAL A 970 16.33 -42.22 2.10
C VAL A 970 16.68 -40.79 1.68
N ILE A 971 17.28 -40.01 2.55
CA ILE A 971 17.69 -38.63 2.28
C ILE A 971 18.86 -38.62 1.28
N ASP A 972 19.73 -39.62 1.33
CA ASP A 972 20.85 -39.77 0.38
C ASP A 972 20.37 -40.28 -0.98
N MET A 973 19.39 -41.20 -1.03
CA MET A 973 18.80 -41.67 -2.30
C MET A 973 18.18 -40.55 -3.16
N VAL A 974 17.62 -39.50 -2.54
CA VAL A 974 17.03 -38.37 -3.27
C VAL A 974 18.11 -37.46 -3.91
N LYS A 975 19.36 -37.52 -3.42
CA LYS A 975 20.45 -36.70 -3.95
C LYS A 975 21.01 -37.26 -5.27
N ASP A 976 20.76 -38.54 -5.58
CA ASP A 976 21.33 -39.26 -6.73
C ASP A 976 20.36 -39.40 -7.93
N GLU A 977 19.13 -38.90 -7.87
CA GLU A 977 18.24 -38.86 -9.04
C GLU A 977 18.63 -37.74 -10.04
N PRO A 978 18.92 -38.04 -11.32
CA PRO A 978 19.13 -37.01 -12.33
C PRO A 978 17.81 -36.30 -12.67
N GLN A 979 17.78 -34.97 -12.55
CA GLN A 979 16.65 -34.10 -12.91
C GLN A 979 16.18 -34.34 -14.36
N ARG A 980 15.13 -35.14 -14.56
CA ARG A 980 14.37 -35.20 -15.81
C ARG A 980 13.25 -34.15 -15.81
N SER A 981 13.46 -33.12 -16.64
CA SER A 981 12.50 -32.24 -17.35
C SER A 981 11.41 -31.47 -16.56
N VAL A 982 11.67 -30.16 -16.37
CA VAL A 982 10.72 -29.11 -15.91
C VAL A 982 9.92 -28.46 -17.07
N SER A 983 9.88 -29.04 -18.27
CA SER A 983 9.30 -28.38 -19.47
C SER A 983 7.90 -28.84 -19.93
N SER A 984 7.16 -29.67 -19.17
CA SER A 984 5.87 -30.24 -19.65
C SER A 984 4.60 -29.81 -18.88
N SER A 985 4.72 -28.97 -17.84
CA SER A 985 3.62 -28.72 -16.88
C SER A 985 2.42 -27.90 -17.39
N ARG A 986 2.25 -27.71 -18.71
CA ARG A 986 1.09 -27.01 -19.30
C ARG A 986 0.18 -27.87 -20.17
N LEU A 987 0.50 -29.13 -20.45
CA LEU A 987 -0.31 -30.01 -21.32
C LEU A 987 -0.98 -31.21 -20.62
N VAL A 988 -0.71 -31.47 -19.34
CA VAL A 988 -1.21 -32.67 -18.64
C VAL A 988 -2.63 -32.51 -18.06
N VAL A 989 -3.13 -31.29 -17.88
CA VAL A 989 -4.45 -31.06 -17.23
C VAL A 989 -5.63 -31.46 -18.15
N VAL A 990 -5.45 -31.49 -19.46
CA VAL A 990 -6.52 -31.83 -20.42
C VAL A 990 -6.64 -33.35 -20.64
N ALA A 991 -5.55 -34.11 -20.45
CA ALA A 991 -5.56 -35.57 -20.61
C ALA A 991 -6.13 -36.32 -19.39
N ASP A 992 -5.96 -35.77 -18.19
CA ASP A 992 -6.35 -36.42 -16.93
C ASP A 992 -7.88 -36.43 -16.68
N VAL A 993 -8.61 -35.49 -17.32
CA VAL A 993 -10.09 -35.46 -17.32
C VAL A 993 -10.67 -36.51 -18.26
N ALA A 994 -10.03 -36.78 -19.39
CA ALA A 994 -10.45 -37.81 -20.34
C ALA A 994 -10.14 -39.25 -19.85
N ALA A 995 -9.06 -39.43 -19.08
CA ALA A 995 -8.71 -40.72 -18.47
C ALA A 995 -9.64 -41.11 -17.30
N LYS A 996 -10.06 -40.13 -16.48
CA LYS A 996 -11.02 -40.35 -15.38
C LYS A 996 -12.43 -40.71 -15.86
N ALA A 997 -12.85 -40.22 -17.03
CA ALA A 997 -14.13 -40.59 -17.65
C ALA A 997 -14.16 -42.05 -18.14
N ARG A 998 -13.00 -42.63 -18.53
CA ARG A 998 -12.90 -44.04 -18.95
C ARG A 998 -12.70 -45.00 -17.76
N ALA A 999 -12.05 -44.57 -16.69
CA ALA A 999 -11.85 -45.40 -15.48
C ALA A 999 -13.15 -45.62 -14.67
N ALA A 1000 -14.10 -44.69 -14.71
CA ALA A 1000 -15.40 -44.85 -14.06
C ALA A 1000 -16.29 -45.93 -14.72
N ALA A 1001 -16.06 -46.25 -15.99
CA ALA A 1001 -16.83 -47.29 -16.72
C ALA A 1001 -16.34 -48.72 -16.42
N ALA A 1002 -15.10 -48.91 -15.93
CA ALA A 1002 -14.52 -50.24 -15.68
C ALA A 1002 -14.72 -50.78 -14.24
N VAL A 1003 -15.28 -49.97 -13.34
CA VAL A 1003 -15.45 -50.33 -11.91
C VAL A 1003 -16.75 -51.14 -11.66
N VAL A 1004 -17.62 -51.28 -12.65
CA VAL A 1004 -18.88 -52.04 -12.52
C VAL A 1004 -18.68 -53.56 -12.77
N GLU A 1005 -17.56 -54.00 -13.36
CA GLU A 1005 -17.43 -55.40 -13.82
C GLU A 1005 -16.41 -56.28 -13.06
N GLY A 1006 -15.66 -55.73 -12.09
CA GLY A 1006 -14.50 -56.41 -11.48
C GLY A 1006 -14.70 -57.03 -10.09
N ARG A 1007 -15.92 -57.18 -9.59
CA ARG A 1007 -16.21 -57.73 -8.24
C ARG A 1007 -16.65 -59.19 -8.29
N LEU A 1008 -15.84 -60.09 -8.82
CA LEU A 1008 -15.98 -61.55 -8.62
C LEU A 1008 -14.65 -62.25 -8.96
N ARG A 1009 -13.82 -62.57 -7.94
CA ARG A 1009 -12.99 -63.81 -7.83
C ARG A 1009 -11.92 -63.73 -6.72
N ALA A 1010 -12.01 -64.71 -5.79
CA ALA A 1010 -10.97 -65.38 -4.98
C ALA A 1010 -10.07 -64.51 -4.04
N ARG A 1011 -9.94 -64.70 -2.71
CA ARG A 1011 -10.04 -65.80 -1.73
C ARG A 1011 -8.91 -66.87 -1.76
N GLY A 1012 -8.11 -66.91 -0.66
CA GLY A 1012 -7.16 -67.96 -0.23
C GLY A 1012 -5.67 -67.54 -0.31
N ARG A 1013 -4.70 -67.82 0.58
CA ARG A 1013 -4.43 -68.64 1.80
C ARG A 1013 -3.18 -67.99 2.50
N SER A 1014 -3.09 -67.82 3.83
CA SER A 1014 -2.61 -68.71 4.92
C SER A 1014 -1.07 -68.97 5.09
N ALA A 1015 -0.51 -68.41 6.18
CA ALA A 1015 0.29 -69.04 7.27
C ALA A 1015 1.85 -69.15 7.33
N LYS A 1016 2.34 -69.02 8.60
CA LYS A 1016 3.63 -69.37 9.29
C LYS A 1016 4.80 -68.37 9.17
N GLY A 1017 5.59 -67.95 10.19
CA GLY A 1017 5.94 -68.36 11.57
C GLY A 1017 7.48 -68.19 11.70
N VAL A 1018 8.11 -67.52 12.69
CA VAL A 1018 8.68 -68.05 13.96
C VAL A 1018 9.55 -66.97 14.67
N ALA A 1019 9.75 -67.18 15.97
CA ALA A 1019 10.28 -66.38 17.09
C ALA A 1019 11.83 -66.16 17.24
N ALA A 1020 12.15 -65.17 18.11
CA ALA A 1020 13.26 -65.01 19.09
C ALA A 1020 14.70 -64.75 18.55
N THR A 1021 15.60 -63.96 19.16
CA THR A 1021 15.99 -63.73 20.58
C THR A 1021 16.77 -62.40 20.76
N ARG A 1022 16.85 -61.89 22.01
CA ARG A 1022 17.67 -60.75 22.50
C ARG A 1022 18.71 -61.29 23.52
N PRO A 1023 19.87 -60.64 23.71
CA PRO A 1023 20.25 -60.15 25.07
C PRO A 1023 20.97 -58.76 25.05
N GLU A 1024 20.61 -57.83 25.96
CA GLU A 1024 21.36 -57.31 27.15
C GLU A 1024 22.71 -56.63 26.86
N ARG A 1025 22.83 -55.29 26.98
CA ARG A 1025 23.09 -54.43 28.19
C ARG A 1025 24.46 -54.63 28.86
N ARG A 1026 25.38 -53.67 28.65
CA ARG A 1026 26.19 -52.94 29.66
C ARG A 1026 27.17 -51.96 28.98
N HIS A 1027 26.94 -50.65 29.16
CA HIS A 1027 27.92 -49.65 29.59
C HIS A 1027 27.19 -48.31 29.72
N ALA A 1028 26.75 -48.03 30.94
CA ALA A 1028 26.48 -46.69 31.41
C ALA A 1028 27.79 -46.09 31.94
N ASP A 1029 27.82 -44.77 32.09
CA ASP A 1029 28.85 -43.95 32.75
C ASP A 1029 30.06 -43.51 31.92
N GLU A 1030 29.83 -42.57 30.99
CA GLU A 1030 30.85 -41.54 30.65
C GLU A 1030 30.28 -40.27 29.98
N GLN A 1031 28.96 -40.05 29.93
CA GLN A 1031 28.39 -38.88 29.20
C GLN A 1031 27.44 -38.00 30.02
N HIS A 1032 27.37 -38.18 31.34
CA HIS A 1032 26.53 -37.36 32.23
C HIS A 1032 27.30 -36.37 33.12
N ARG A 1033 28.57 -36.07 32.80
CA ARG A 1033 29.40 -35.08 33.54
C ARG A 1033 29.89 -33.87 32.74
N GLN A 1034 29.32 -33.60 31.55
CA GLN A 1034 29.68 -32.40 30.76
C GLN A 1034 28.45 -31.56 30.37
N ALA A 1035 27.50 -31.41 31.30
CA ALA A 1035 26.56 -30.31 31.30
C ALA A 1035 26.83 -29.45 32.54
N MET A 1036 27.11 -28.17 32.31
CA MET A 1036 27.32 -27.08 33.29
C MET A 1036 28.75 -26.89 33.83
N ALA A 1037 29.61 -26.25 33.03
CA ALA A 1037 30.56 -25.24 33.51
C ALA A 1037 31.07 -24.36 32.34
N TYR A 1038 31.16 -23.06 32.62
CA TYR A 1038 31.94 -22.01 31.93
C TYR A 1038 31.31 -21.14 30.81
N ARG A 1039 31.08 -19.87 31.21
CA ARG A 1039 30.96 -18.63 30.42
C ARG A 1039 32.36 -18.11 30.05
N GLU A 1040 32.37 -17.25 29.03
CA GLU A 1040 33.40 -16.27 28.64
C GLU A 1040 34.70 -16.77 27.97
N ASP A 1041 35.11 -16.01 26.94
CA ASP A 1041 36.35 -16.06 26.14
C ASP A 1041 36.65 -17.25 25.21
N HIS A 1042 36.22 -17.20 23.94
CA HIS A 1042 36.72 -18.13 22.90
C HIS A 1042 36.70 -17.65 21.43
N TRP A 1043 37.01 -16.39 21.14
CA TRP A 1043 37.39 -15.96 19.77
C TRP A 1043 38.90 -15.75 19.59
N CYS A 1044 39.61 -15.22 20.59
CA CYS A 1044 41.06 -14.97 20.48
C CYS A 1044 41.93 -16.24 20.59
N HIS A 1045 41.53 -17.26 21.36
CA HIS A 1045 42.35 -18.46 21.57
C HIS A 1045 42.31 -19.47 20.41
N ARG A 1046 41.29 -19.44 19.54
CA ARG A 1046 41.20 -20.36 18.37
C ARG A 1046 41.85 -19.81 17.10
N LEU A 1047 41.98 -18.50 16.96
CA LEU A 1047 42.79 -17.90 15.89
C LEU A 1047 44.29 -18.08 16.17
N TRP A 1048 44.70 -18.08 17.44
CA TRP A 1048 46.11 -18.28 17.80
C TRP A 1048 46.56 -19.75 17.77
N THR A 1049 45.64 -20.72 17.82
CA THR A 1049 45.97 -22.16 17.66
C THR A 1049 45.88 -22.67 16.22
N LEU A 1050 45.20 -21.98 15.30
CA LEU A 1050 45.13 -22.33 13.88
C LEU A 1050 46.24 -21.68 13.03
N ALA A 1051 46.86 -20.62 13.54
CA ALA A 1051 48.11 -20.10 13.03
C ALA A 1051 49.24 -20.61 13.94
N GLY A 1052 49.69 -21.83 13.71
CA GLY A 1052 50.97 -22.28 14.25
C GLY A 1052 52.04 -21.22 13.95
N SER A 1053 52.83 -20.88 14.97
CA SER A 1053 53.95 -19.94 14.93
C SER A 1053 54.82 -20.15 13.69
N ASN A 1054 54.57 -19.40 12.60
CA ASN A 1054 55.49 -19.09 11.48
C ASN A 1054 54.76 -18.36 10.33
N ILE A 1055 54.14 -17.21 10.59
CA ILE A 1055 53.87 -16.23 9.53
C ILE A 1055 54.66 -14.98 9.92
N SER A 1056 55.79 -14.75 9.26
CA SER A 1056 56.53 -13.49 9.44
C SER A 1056 55.75 -12.34 8.81
N GLY A 1057 55.89 -11.14 9.37
CA GLY A 1057 55.22 -9.93 8.87
C GLY A 1057 55.47 -9.62 7.38
N ALA A 1058 56.52 -10.21 6.78
CA ALA A 1058 56.79 -10.12 5.34
C ALA A 1058 55.71 -10.80 4.46
N CYS A 1059 55.07 -11.87 4.96
CA CYS A 1059 54.05 -12.61 4.19
C CYS A 1059 52.71 -11.85 4.07
N VAL A 1060 52.41 -10.98 5.04
CA VAL A 1060 51.23 -10.10 4.99
C VAL A 1060 51.45 -8.94 4.00
N LEU A 1061 52.69 -8.43 3.90
CA LEU A 1061 53.07 -7.37 2.96
C LEU A 1061 53.06 -7.83 1.49
N GLU A 1062 53.44 -9.08 1.20
CA GLU A 1062 53.37 -9.64 -0.16
C GLU A 1062 51.93 -9.89 -0.65
N ILE A 1063 51.02 -10.29 0.26
CA ILE A 1063 49.59 -10.45 -0.05
C ILE A 1063 48.95 -9.08 -0.35
N CYS A 1064 49.31 -8.05 0.41
CA CYS A 1064 48.87 -6.68 0.16
C CYS A 1064 49.46 -6.10 -1.14
N ALA A 1065 50.70 -6.44 -1.51
CA ALA A 1065 51.30 -6.03 -2.78
C ALA A 1065 50.60 -6.69 -3.98
N ALA A 1066 50.30 -7.99 -3.93
CA ALA A 1066 49.62 -8.72 -5.00
C ALA A 1066 48.17 -8.25 -5.23
N LEU A 1067 47.45 -7.89 -4.17
CA LEU A 1067 46.13 -7.27 -4.25
C LEU A 1067 46.19 -5.87 -4.86
N ARG A 1068 47.26 -5.10 -4.55
CA ARG A 1068 47.50 -3.77 -5.10
C ARG A 1068 47.87 -3.81 -6.59
N THR A 1069 48.58 -4.84 -7.06
CA THR A 1069 48.87 -5.07 -8.49
C THR A 1069 47.63 -5.51 -9.28
N CYS A 1070 46.80 -6.41 -8.73
CA CYS A 1070 45.53 -6.82 -9.37
C CYS A 1070 44.53 -5.65 -9.51
N LEU A 1071 44.47 -4.76 -8.53
CA LEU A 1071 43.60 -3.57 -8.58
C LEU A 1071 44.12 -2.51 -9.57
N THR A 1072 45.44 -2.39 -9.77
CA THR A 1072 46.02 -1.45 -10.74
C THR A 1072 45.89 -1.94 -12.18
N THR A 1073 45.95 -3.25 -12.46
CA THR A 1073 45.72 -3.77 -13.82
C THR A 1073 44.24 -3.73 -14.24
N LEU A 1074 43.31 -3.80 -13.28
CA LEU A 1074 41.87 -3.62 -13.51
C LEU A 1074 41.50 -2.15 -13.80
N SER A 1075 42.27 -1.19 -13.29
CA SER A 1075 42.10 0.25 -13.55
C SER A 1075 42.63 0.70 -14.91
N SER A 1076 43.42 -0.13 -15.62
CA SER A 1076 43.94 0.18 -16.95
C SER A 1076 43.20 -0.53 -18.09
N CYS A 1077 42.19 -1.35 -17.79
CA CYS A 1077 41.36 -2.07 -18.77
C CYS A 1077 39.87 -1.65 -18.73
N LEU A 1078 39.44 -0.93 -17.70
CA LEU A 1078 38.18 -0.16 -17.65
C LEU A 1078 38.50 1.30 -17.97
#